data_AF-A0A0K1QCR5-F1
#
_entry.id   AF-A0A0K1QCR5-F1
#
_cell.length_a   1.000
_cell.length_b   1.000
_cell.length_c   1.000
_cell.angle_alpha   90.00
_cell.angle_beta   90.00
_cell.angle_gamma   90.00
#
_symmetry.space_group_name_H-M   'P 1'
#
loop_
_entity.id
_entity.type
_entity.pdbx_description
1 polymer ?
#
loop_
_entity_poly.entity_id
_entity_poly.type
_entity_poly.pdbx_seq_one_letter_code
_entity_poly.pdbx_strand_id
1 'polypeptide(L)'
;MLLVDDRVVLRATAPPDAEYALFDASEIELRASEPGRVREHSYQTTVAIARSRLEQIGATPALARECGLAMQPTLSSAYARGSAVQRLATYLGPLELFQSSLFDAATQTYRGVFLDLPTLAFDLGLPAAGVALQLLYLATLLENERSEATVILSTEGWTKQSKPGQRTYKRPNVATLRDLERAISELVRFDPKPLIVENLPRADVIAFIRSRIDGAPDDDTRALYTSLERSVSVRERPERGPLSDPELWSVETALDAGAYDNVVAVLDRIEEERGRTPGTTYLRARASLAMRLEPPRLVAERVSALALSMTNFQELSLLAAEAWLEAGDPRRAVPYARDLVDAPGIDEGLLLRAQRILARAVGAAPDRRKTLADTLASAMPPSQLPPPLVAPPAPQPISEFDFALDLPPIPPLATAPPDPAPAVPAAARPPSIELEMPPLEAAFTFDLPAPETLPTPEQIASPRSTSAPRMPASRPPSGSSPPSQRPSRRLTGVMRELRESRIPAALDPRAEPDSDSAIPVSASRPPLGSAPRPPLVSRPTPKSPPPRPPSQKPKVASYLPPAFEDDHVRPTPLRPVSRSSFDSFTDESLPPSFRPPATTPLLEADLPPEASSESNIRVRMYGASLPPYKHEAPAPLIARAPLLPKIGGPDDELAEHLALPAGLAPDATLRSVLPKSVLEARVQFTMLSRQLGMEYRERRGIELRADVSGIEAMQAVLLESFPDHTLHTARDVEVLKRHGAFLSEILIRRLDAEWVDISPNELGYWSLIVPPDTRVWPFGRLARFVQMGHRERDLVSYFFELSSRIRGR
;
A
#
# COMPACT_ATOMS: atom_id res chain seq x y z
N MET A 1 17.19 -10.61 -17.47
CA MET A 1 15.82 -11.18 -17.48
C MET A 1 15.95 -12.69 -17.60
N LEU A 2 15.19 -13.47 -16.84
CA LEU A 2 15.20 -14.94 -16.95
C LEU A 2 13.99 -15.42 -17.77
N LEU A 3 14.26 -16.24 -18.77
CA LEU A 3 13.25 -16.90 -19.59
C LEU A 3 13.34 -18.42 -19.42
N VAL A 4 12.18 -19.08 -19.39
CA VAL A 4 12.05 -20.53 -19.50
C VAL A 4 11.15 -20.80 -20.70
N ASP A 5 11.73 -21.41 -21.72
CA ASP A 5 11.30 -21.32 -23.12
C ASP A 5 11.11 -19.85 -23.52
N ASP A 6 9.91 -19.48 -23.93
CA ASP A 6 9.58 -18.11 -24.36
C ASP A 6 8.92 -17.28 -23.24
N ARG A 7 8.82 -17.81 -22.02
CA ARG A 7 8.09 -17.18 -20.91
C ARG A 7 9.06 -16.43 -20.01
N VAL A 8 8.74 -15.16 -19.73
CA VAL A 8 9.50 -14.35 -18.78
C VAL A 8 9.10 -14.73 -17.36
N VAL A 9 10.02 -15.38 -16.65
CA VAL A 9 9.79 -15.86 -15.28
C VAL A 9 10.24 -14.82 -14.26
N LEU A 10 11.35 -14.13 -14.51
CA LEU A 10 11.89 -13.12 -13.61
C LEU A 10 12.37 -11.88 -14.34
N ARG A 11 11.97 -10.73 -13.80
CA ARG A 11 12.48 -9.40 -14.15
C ARG A 11 13.39 -8.93 -13.02
N ALA A 12 14.56 -8.42 -13.37
CA ALA A 12 15.56 -7.96 -12.42
C ALA A 12 16.17 -6.64 -12.89
N THR A 13 16.52 -5.76 -11.95
CA THR A 13 17.17 -4.47 -12.24
C THR A 13 18.64 -4.64 -12.59
N ALA A 14 19.32 -5.64 -12.01
CA ALA A 14 20.65 -6.12 -12.41
C ALA A 14 20.64 -7.66 -12.51
N PRO A 15 21.74 -8.29 -12.96
CA PRO A 15 21.81 -9.74 -13.03
C PRO A 15 21.63 -10.34 -11.62
N PRO A 16 20.58 -11.14 -11.41
CA PRO A 16 20.26 -11.65 -10.09
C PRO A 16 21.20 -12.81 -9.71
N ASP A 17 21.68 -12.82 -8.46
CA ASP A 17 22.78 -13.69 -8.05
C ASP A 17 22.36 -15.18 -8.01
N ALA A 18 21.09 -15.46 -7.66
CA ALA A 18 20.56 -16.82 -7.57
C ALA A 18 20.53 -17.53 -8.94
N GLU A 19 20.22 -16.81 -10.02
CA GLU A 19 20.03 -17.35 -11.37
C GLU A 19 21.32 -17.91 -11.94
N TYR A 20 22.48 -17.38 -11.53
CA TYR A 20 23.76 -17.96 -11.94
C TYR A 20 23.96 -19.38 -11.42
N ALA A 21 23.23 -19.82 -10.39
CA ALA A 21 23.24 -21.24 -9.99
C ALA A 21 22.74 -22.17 -11.12
N LEU A 22 21.94 -21.64 -12.04
CA LEU A 22 21.37 -22.42 -13.14
C LEU A 22 22.40 -22.66 -14.26
N PHE A 23 23.47 -21.88 -14.34
CA PHE A 23 24.38 -21.82 -15.49
C PHE A 23 25.82 -22.19 -15.12
N ASP A 24 26.57 -22.70 -16.10
CA ASP A 24 28.03 -22.72 -16.04
C ASP A 24 28.62 -21.49 -16.74
N ALA A 25 29.81 -21.05 -16.33
CA ALA A 25 30.54 -19.99 -16.99
C ALA A 25 30.86 -20.28 -18.48
N SER A 26 30.85 -21.55 -18.90
CA SER A 26 31.03 -21.96 -20.30
C SER A 26 29.77 -21.80 -21.17
N GLU A 27 28.59 -21.67 -20.58
CA GLU A 27 27.30 -21.54 -21.28
C GLU A 27 26.98 -20.10 -21.71
N ILE A 28 28.01 -19.25 -21.72
CA ILE A 28 27.93 -17.86 -22.09
C ILE A 28 27.78 -17.70 -23.61
N GLU A 29 26.74 -16.99 -24.03
CA GLU A 29 26.60 -16.54 -25.41
C GLU A 29 27.26 -15.18 -25.59
N LEU A 30 28.27 -15.14 -26.46
CA LEU A 30 28.95 -13.92 -26.85
C LEU A 30 28.41 -13.44 -28.20
N ARG A 31 28.04 -12.17 -28.29
CA ARG A 31 27.67 -11.53 -29.56
C ARG A 31 28.54 -10.30 -29.82
N ALA A 32 28.93 -10.11 -31.07
CA ALA A 32 29.55 -8.87 -31.52
C ALA A 32 28.45 -7.80 -31.60
N SER A 33 28.41 -6.89 -30.63
CA SER A 33 27.46 -5.77 -30.65
C SER A 33 27.90 -4.67 -31.62
N GLU A 34 29.22 -4.53 -31.80
CA GLU A 34 29.88 -3.57 -32.69
C GLU A 34 31.12 -4.25 -33.31
N PRO A 35 31.61 -3.80 -34.47
CA PRO A 35 32.86 -4.30 -35.04
C PRO A 35 34.02 -4.21 -34.03
N GLY A 36 34.59 -5.36 -33.67
CA GLY A 36 35.69 -5.46 -32.72
C GLY A 36 35.30 -5.42 -31.23
N ARG A 37 34.00 -5.34 -30.89
CA ARG A 37 33.54 -5.41 -29.49
C ARG A 37 32.62 -6.60 -29.28
N VAL A 38 33.19 -7.65 -28.70
CA VAL A 38 32.44 -8.82 -28.24
C VAL A 38 31.92 -8.55 -26.84
N ARG A 39 30.61 -8.69 -26.66
CA ARG A 39 29.94 -8.55 -25.37
C ARG A 39 29.20 -9.83 -25.04
N GLU A 40 29.07 -10.08 -23.74
CA GLU A 40 28.16 -11.07 -23.21
C GLU A 40 26.72 -10.67 -23.54
N HIS A 41 25.95 -11.61 -24.10
CA HIS A 41 24.57 -11.40 -24.52
C HIS A 41 23.58 -12.15 -23.63
N SER A 42 23.86 -13.43 -23.36
CA SER A 42 23.00 -14.30 -22.56
C SER A 42 23.81 -15.47 -21.96
N TYR A 43 23.16 -16.22 -21.06
CA TYR A 43 23.54 -17.60 -20.73
C TYR A 43 22.39 -18.52 -21.13
N GLN A 44 22.69 -19.70 -21.69
CA GLN A 44 21.67 -20.65 -22.13
C GLN A 44 21.98 -22.07 -21.66
N THR A 45 20.98 -22.73 -21.09
CA THR A 45 21.04 -24.15 -20.70
C THR A 45 19.70 -24.84 -20.90
N THR A 46 19.58 -26.09 -20.47
CA THR A 46 18.30 -26.84 -20.45
C THR A 46 17.77 -26.98 -19.03
N VAL A 47 16.45 -27.14 -18.88
CA VAL A 47 15.81 -27.38 -17.57
C VAL A 47 16.42 -28.58 -16.85
N ALA A 48 16.73 -29.68 -17.56
CA ALA A 48 17.35 -30.86 -16.97
C ALA A 48 18.70 -30.55 -16.28
N ILE A 49 19.56 -29.80 -16.97
CA ILE A 49 20.89 -29.43 -16.45
C ILE A 49 20.74 -28.42 -15.30
N ALA A 50 19.89 -27.41 -15.47
CA ALA A 50 19.62 -26.41 -14.44
C ALA A 50 19.10 -27.04 -13.14
N ARG A 51 18.17 -28.01 -13.23
CA ARG A 51 17.67 -28.78 -12.08
C ARG A 51 18.78 -29.57 -11.38
N SER A 52 19.61 -30.26 -12.15
CA SER A 52 20.73 -31.02 -11.58
C SER A 52 21.70 -30.12 -10.81
N ARG A 53 21.95 -28.89 -11.30
CA ARG A 53 22.78 -27.90 -10.59
C ARG A 53 22.14 -27.40 -9.30
N LEU A 54 20.83 -27.09 -9.32
CA LEU A 54 20.10 -26.71 -8.11
C LEU A 54 20.12 -27.83 -7.07
N GLU A 55 19.97 -29.09 -7.49
CA GLU A 55 20.07 -30.25 -6.60
C GLU A 55 21.46 -30.41 -5.99
N GLN A 56 22.53 -30.20 -6.77
CA GLN A 56 23.92 -30.25 -6.27
C GLN A 56 24.21 -29.21 -5.18
N ILE A 57 23.55 -28.05 -5.21
CA ILE A 57 23.67 -27.02 -4.16
C ILE A 57 22.67 -27.19 -3.02
N GLY A 58 21.81 -28.22 -3.07
CA GLY A 58 20.79 -28.52 -2.05
C GLY A 58 19.47 -27.77 -2.23
N ALA A 59 19.30 -26.98 -3.29
CA ALA A 59 18.04 -26.33 -3.63
C ALA A 59 17.12 -27.33 -4.35
N THR A 60 16.41 -28.16 -3.58
CA THR A 60 15.51 -29.18 -4.13
C THR A 60 14.04 -28.76 -4.02
N PRO A 61 13.15 -29.26 -4.90
CA PRO A 61 11.71 -29.06 -4.73
C PRO A 61 11.17 -29.70 -3.43
N ALA A 62 11.82 -30.74 -2.92
CA ALA A 62 11.50 -31.35 -1.63
C ALA A 62 11.73 -30.38 -0.47
N LEU A 63 12.91 -29.73 -0.42
CA LEU A 63 13.21 -28.70 0.57
C LEU A 63 12.22 -27.53 0.47
N ALA A 64 11.83 -27.13 -0.74
CA ALA A 64 10.83 -26.09 -0.92
C ALA A 64 9.44 -26.50 -0.38
N ARG A 65 9.05 -27.78 -0.52
CA ARG A 65 7.83 -28.32 0.09
C ARG A 65 7.91 -28.35 1.61
N GLU A 66 9.04 -28.76 2.18
CA GLU A 66 9.27 -28.77 3.64
C GLU A 66 9.18 -27.35 4.23
N CYS A 67 9.90 -26.39 3.64
CA CYS A 67 9.80 -24.97 4.00
C CYS A 67 8.37 -24.43 3.83
N GLY A 68 7.71 -24.76 2.71
CA GLY A 68 6.33 -24.34 2.45
C GLY A 68 5.35 -24.89 3.50
N LEU A 69 5.48 -26.15 3.89
CA LEU A 69 4.68 -26.76 4.95
C LEU A 69 4.96 -26.12 6.31
N ALA A 70 6.22 -25.86 6.63
CA ALA A 70 6.62 -25.21 7.89
C ALA A 70 6.06 -23.77 7.98
N MET A 71 5.94 -23.06 6.85
CA MET A 71 5.36 -21.70 6.82
C MET A 71 3.83 -21.68 7.06
N GLN A 72 3.12 -22.78 6.82
CA GLN A 72 1.66 -22.83 6.87
C GLN A 72 1.13 -23.15 8.28
N PRO A 73 0.02 -22.53 8.72
CA PRO A 73 -0.66 -21.35 8.14
C PRO A 73 -0.08 -20.01 8.64
N THR A 74 0.85 -20.06 9.60
CA THR A 74 1.25 -18.88 10.40
C THR A 74 1.99 -17.84 9.57
N LEU A 75 3.11 -18.21 8.95
CA LEU A 75 3.93 -17.25 8.20
C LEU A 75 3.29 -16.87 6.87
N SER A 76 2.65 -17.83 6.19
CA SER A 76 1.94 -17.54 4.94
C SER A 76 0.86 -16.47 5.15
N SER A 77 0.12 -16.51 6.26
CA SER A 77 -0.86 -15.48 6.62
C SER A 77 -0.19 -14.19 7.11
N ALA A 78 0.85 -14.28 7.96
CA ALA A 78 1.49 -13.11 8.56
C ALA A 78 2.19 -12.22 7.52
N TYR A 79 2.83 -12.83 6.51
CA TYR A 79 3.54 -12.12 5.45
C TYR A 79 2.71 -11.93 4.17
N ALA A 80 1.41 -12.23 4.21
CA ALA A 80 0.53 -12.04 3.07
C ALA A 80 0.44 -10.56 2.67
N ARG A 81 0.58 -10.27 1.38
CA ARG A 81 0.48 -8.92 0.82
C ARG A 81 -0.98 -8.47 0.68
N GLY A 82 -1.58 -8.17 1.81
CA GLY A 82 -2.97 -7.71 1.92
C GLY A 82 -3.96 -8.84 2.22
N SER A 83 -5.16 -8.45 2.62
CA SER A 83 -6.17 -9.38 3.15
C SER A 83 -6.72 -10.35 2.10
N ALA A 84 -6.74 -9.96 0.83
CA ALA A 84 -7.10 -10.84 -0.28
C ALA A 84 -6.15 -12.04 -0.37
N VAL A 85 -4.84 -11.79 -0.25
CA VAL A 85 -3.83 -12.86 -0.23
C VAL A 85 -3.89 -13.64 1.06
N GLN A 86 -4.15 -12.99 2.19
CA GLN A 86 -4.28 -13.66 3.49
C GLN A 86 -5.35 -14.76 3.47
N ARG A 87 -6.47 -14.54 2.76
CA ARG A 87 -7.54 -15.55 2.55
C ARG A 87 -7.11 -16.72 1.67
N LEU A 88 -6.13 -16.50 0.79
CA LEU A 88 -5.55 -17.54 -0.06
C LEU A 88 -4.34 -18.22 0.57
N ALA A 89 -3.72 -17.61 1.58
CA ALA A 89 -2.40 -17.97 2.06
C ALA A 89 -2.28 -19.47 2.36
N THR A 90 -3.30 -20.07 2.97
CA THR A 90 -3.37 -21.49 3.33
C THR A 90 -3.43 -22.45 2.14
N TYR A 91 -3.73 -21.96 0.94
CA TYR A 91 -3.86 -22.74 -0.30
C TYR A 91 -2.70 -22.51 -1.26
N LEU A 92 -1.76 -21.62 -0.92
CA LEU A 92 -0.57 -21.38 -1.74
C LEU A 92 0.39 -22.56 -1.60
N GLY A 93 0.75 -23.15 -2.74
CA GLY A 93 1.81 -24.16 -2.81
C GLY A 93 3.20 -23.52 -2.72
N PRO A 94 4.26 -24.32 -2.62
CA PRO A 94 5.64 -23.82 -2.54
C PRO A 94 6.01 -22.89 -3.68
N LEU A 95 5.53 -23.20 -4.89
CA LEU A 95 5.74 -22.40 -6.07
C LEU A 95 5.19 -20.98 -5.90
N GLU A 96 3.94 -20.86 -5.45
CA GLU A 96 3.29 -19.56 -5.21
C GLU A 96 3.88 -18.83 -3.99
N LEU A 97 4.18 -19.56 -2.91
CA LEU A 97 4.74 -18.98 -1.68
C LEU A 97 6.06 -18.25 -1.96
N PHE A 98 6.92 -18.83 -2.80
CA PHE A 98 8.21 -18.25 -3.14
C PHE A 98 8.20 -17.44 -4.44
N GLN A 99 7.06 -17.31 -5.12
CA GLN A 99 7.00 -16.62 -6.41
C GLN A 99 7.39 -15.15 -6.30
N SER A 100 8.27 -14.69 -7.20
CA SER A 100 8.67 -13.28 -7.31
C SER A 100 8.10 -12.53 -8.49
N SER A 101 7.90 -11.23 -8.29
CA SER A 101 7.60 -10.27 -9.35
C SER A 101 8.85 -9.55 -9.87
N LEU A 102 9.80 -9.27 -8.97
CA LEU A 102 10.96 -8.44 -9.24
C LEU A 102 12.12 -8.84 -8.32
N PHE A 103 13.34 -8.83 -8.85
CA PHE A 103 14.56 -8.76 -8.05
C PHE A 103 15.19 -7.37 -8.16
N ASP A 104 15.33 -6.67 -7.03
CA ASP A 104 16.06 -5.41 -6.98
C ASP A 104 17.50 -5.66 -6.53
N ALA A 105 18.43 -5.56 -7.48
CA ALA A 105 19.84 -5.82 -7.23
C ALA A 105 20.54 -4.73 -6.42
N ALA A 106 20.01 -3.50 -6.40
CA ALA A 106 20.60 -2.42 -5.62
C ALA A 106 20.44 -2.69 -4.12
N THR A 107 19.27 -3.17 -3.73
CA THR A 107 18.93 -3.53 -2.35
C THR A 107 19.14 -5.01 -2.06
N GLN A 108 19.46 -5.83 -3.06
CA GLN A 108 19.50 -7.30 -2.98
C GLN A 108 18.19 -7.87 -2.44
N THR A 109 17.06 -7.25 -2.78
CA THR A 109 15.74 -7.66 -2.29
C THR A 109 15.00 -8.49 -3.33
N TYR A 110 14.53 -9.64 -2.87
CA TYR A 110 13.71 -10.56 -3.64
C TYR A 110 12.23 -10.27 -3.35
N ARG A 111 11.53 -9.63 -4.29
CA ARG A 111 10.15 -9.16 -4.08
C ARG A 111 9.14 -10.23 -4.47
N GLY A 112 8.47 -10.80 -3.47
CA GLY A 112 7.41 -11.79 -3.67
C GLY A 112 6.16 -11.21 -4.34
N VAL A 113 5.40 -12.06 -5.02
CA VAL A 113 4.07 -11.73 -5.57
C VAL A 113 3.03 -11.71 -4.46
N PHE A 114 2.89 -12.84 -3.75
CA PHE A 114 1.87 -13.04 -2.71
C PHE A 114 2.37 -12.68 -1.33
N LEU A 115 3.62 -13.04 -1.02
CA LEU A 115 4.23 -12.76 0.27
C LEU A 115 5.20 -11.60 0.19
N ASP A 116 5.33 -10.84 1.27
CA ASP A 116 6.38 -9.85 1.46
C ASP A 116 7.70 -10.54 1.80
N LEU A 117 8.30 -11.17 0.78
CA LEU A 117 9.55 -11.91 0.89
C LEU A 117 10.74 -11.06 1.39
N PRO A 118 10.87 -9.75 1.08
CA PRO A 118 11.89 -8.91 1.70
C PRO A 118 11.77 -8.83 3.22
N THR A 119 10.56 -8.62 3.75
CA THR A 119 10.31 -8.57 5.20
C THR A 119 10.52 -9.95 5.84
N LEU A 120 10.07 -11.02 5.18
CA LEU A 120 10.33 -12.39 5.63
C LEU A 120 11.84 -12.71 5.68
N ALA A 121 12.58 -12.36 4.62
CA ALA A 121 14.02 -12.56 4.54
C ALA A 121 14.77 -11.81 5.66
N PHE A 122 14.30 -10.61 6.00
CA PHE A 122 14.85 -9.84 7.11
C PHE A 122 14.58 -10.51 8.47
N ASP A 123 13.34 -10.93 8.72
CA ASP A 123 12.94 -11.55 9.99
C ASP A 123 13.52 -12.95 10.21
N LEU A 124 13.87 -13.66 9.14
CA LEU A 124 14.62 -14.92 9.24
C LEU A 124 16.03 -14.73 9.84
N GLY A 125 16.58 -13.51 9.82
CA GLY A 125 17.90 -13.21 10.40
C GLY A 125 19.07 -13.91 9.71
N LEU A 126 18.85 -14.52 8.55
CA LEU A 126 19.86 -15.25 7.80
C LEU A 126 20.52 -14.35 6.74
N PRO A 127 21.86 -14.40 6.60
CA PRO A 127 22.54 -13.67 5.53
C PRO A 127 22.11 -14.24 4.17
N ALA A 128 21.78 -13.36 3.22
CA ALA A 128 21.31 -13.74 1.89
C ALA A 128 20.05 -14.64 1.88
N ALA A 129 19.17 -14.54 2.89
CA ALA A 129 17.89 -15.26 2.92
C ALA A 129 17.07 -15.06 1.64
N GLY A 130 17.07 -13.86 1.06
CA GLY A 130 16.39 -13.58 -0.21
C GLY A 130 16.88 -14.45 -1.38
N VAL A 131 18.20 -14.69 -1.46
CA VAL A 131 18.79 -15.59 -2.47
C VAL A 131 18.35 -17.04 -2.24
N ALA A 132 18.31 -17.48 -0.98
CA ALA A 132 17.85 -18.82 -0.63
C ALA A 132 16.37 -19.06 -1.01
N LEU A 133 15.49 -18.10 -0.68
CA LEU A 133 14.08 -18.14 -1.06
C LEU A 133 13.89 -18.16 -2.59
N GLN A 134 14.69 -17.38 -3.31
CA GLN A 134 14.69 -17.36 -4.77
C GLN A 134 15.16 -18.70 -5.38
N LEU A 135 16.15 -19.35 -4.79
CA LEU A 135 16.59 -20.69 -5.22
C LEU A 135 15.50 -21.75 -5.03
N LEU A 136 14.71 -21.68 -3.95
CA LEU A 136 13.55 -22.56 -3.75
C LEU A 136 12.45 -22.32 -4.79
N TYR A 137 12.21 -21.06 -5.15
CA TYR A 137 11.30 -20.72 -6.25
C TYR A 137 11.77 -21.31 -7.58
N LEU A 138 13.04 -21.14 -7.94
CA LEU A 138 13.59 -21.68 -9.18
C LEU A 138 13.53 -23.22 -9.20
N ALA A 139 13.80 -23.89 -8.08
CA ALA A 139 13.71 -25.34 -7.99
C ALA A 139 12.28 -25.85 -8.24
N THR A 140 11.28 -25.23 -7.61
CA THR A 140 9.86 -25.60 -7.75
C THR A 140 9.28 -25.24 -9.11
N LEU A 141 9.71 -24.11 -9.68
CA LEU A 141 9.36 -23.73 -11.05
C LEU A 141 9.84 -24.79 -12.04
N LEU A 142 11.14 -25.13 -12.02
CA LEU A 142 11.74 -26.04 -12.99
C LEU A 142 11.25 -27.49 -12.84
N GLU A 143 10.77 -27.90 -11.66
CA GLU A 143 10.14 -29.21 -11.45
C GLU A 143 8.93 -29.43 -12.37
N ASN A 144 8.17 -28.36 -12.64
CA ASN A 144 6.95 -28.39 -13.45
C ASN A 144 7.19 -28.21 -14.95
N GLU A 145 8.46 -28.07 -15.37
CA GLU A 145 8.85 -27.78 -16.73
C GLU A 145 9.43 -29.01 -17.44
N ARG A 146 9.31 -29.02 -18.78
CA ARG A 146 9.84 -30.12 -19.59
C ARG A 146 11.36 -30.14 -19.51
N SER A 147 11.97 -31.31 -19.50
CA SER A 147 13.42 -31.47 -19.30
C SER A 147 14.25 -30.81 -20.41
N GLU A 148 13.72 -30.82 -21.63
CA GLU A 148 14.29 -30.25 -22.85
C GLU A 148 14.02 -28.75 -23.03
N ALA A 149 13.17 -28.16 -22.19
CA ALA A 149 12.87 -26.73 -22.26
C ALA A 149 14.16 -25.91 -22.05
N THR A 150 14.23 -24.76 -22.74
CA THR A 150 15.41 -23.90 -22.71
C THR A 150 15.32 -22.93 -21.53
N VAL A 151 16.43 -22.69 -20.85
CA VAL A 151 16.53 -21.67 -19.79
C VAL A 151 17.54 -20.63 -20.26
N ILE A 152 17.09 -19.37 -20.37
CA ILE A 152 17.90 -18.27 -20.90
C ILE A 152 17.96 -17.14 -19.88
N LEU A 153 19.16 -16.76 -19.47
CA LEU A 153 19.41 -15.54 -18.71
C LEU A 153 19.93 -14.45 -19.66
N SER A 154 19.06 -13.54 -20.07
CA SER A 154 19.44 -12.41 -20.91
C SER A 154 20.18 -11.36 -20.07
N THR A 155 21.41 -11.04 -20.48
CA THR A 155 22.29 -10.05 -19.82
C THR A 155 22.60 -8.82 -20.67
N GLU A 156 22.11 -8.78 -21.91
CA GLU A 156 22.33 -7.71 -22.88
C GLU A 156 22.06 -6.31 -22.33
N GLY A 157 20.97 -6.14 -21.57
CA GLY A 157 20.61 -4.84 -20.99
C GLY A 157 21.68 -4.28 -20.04
N TRP A 158 22.40 -5.15 -19.34
CA TRP A 158 23.40 -4.78 -18.33
C TRP A 158 24.78 -4.64 -18.95
N THR A 159 25.16 -5.57 -19.82
CA THR A 159 26.49 -5.60 -20.43
C THR A 159 26.69 -4.46 -21.43
N LYS A 160 25.63 -3.81 -21.91
CA LYS A 160 25.69 -2.58 -22.74
C LYS A 160 26.44 -1.44 -22.04
N GLN A 161 26.25 -1.27 -20.73
CA GLN A 161 26.87 -0.20 -19.94
C GLN A 161 28.26 -0.60 -19.40
N SER A 162 28.55 -1.90 -19.33
CA SER A 162 29.85 -2.43 -18.86
C SER A 162 30.96 -2.29 -19.91
N LYS A 163 32.21 -2.54 -19.51
CA LYS A 163 33.33 -2.59 -20.45
C LYS A 163 33.22 -3.83 -21.36
N PRO A 164 33.57 -3.75 -22.66
CA PRO A 164 33.66 -4.93 -23.52
C PRO A 164 34.55 -6.01 -22.88
N GLY A 165 34.12 -7.27 -22.94
CA GLY A 165 34.82 -8.40 -22.31
C GLY A 165 34.60 -8.57 -20.80
N GLN A 166 33.95 -7.63 -20.11
CA GLN A 166 33.57 -7.80 -18.71
C GLN A 166 32.44 -8.84 -18.61
N ARG A 167 32.67 -9.90 -17.84
CA ARG A 167 31.70 -10.97 -17.59
C ARG A 167 30.88 -10.66 -16.33
N THR A 168 29.62 -11.03 -16.35
CA THR A 168 28.70 -10.79 -15.23
C THR A 168 28.56 -12.00 -14.29
N TYR A 169 29.03 -13.18 -14.71
CA TYR A 169 28.93 -14.43 -13.97
C TYR A 169 29.46 -14.34 -12.54
N LYS A 170 28.67 -14.82 -11.57
CA LYS A 170 29.04 -14.94 -10.16
C LYS A 170 28.57 -16.28 -9.60
N ARG A 171 29.32 -16.82 -8.64
CA ARG A 171 28.86 -18.01 -7.89
C ARG A 171 27.96 -17.53 -6.73
N PRO A 172 26.69 -17.98 -6.66
CA PRO A 172 25.83 -17.61 -5.55
C PRO A 172 26.34 -18.20 -4.23
N ASN A 173 26.16 -17.45 -3.14
CA ASN A 173 26.40 -17.98 -1.81
C ASN A 173 25.19 -18.82 -1.37
N VAL A 174 25.40 -20.13 -1.28
CA VAL A 174 24.36 -21.13 -0.99
C VAL A 174 24.41 -21.67 0.44
N ALA A 175 25.31 -21.16 1.29
CA ALA A 175 25.50 -21.65 2.66
C ALA A 175 24.19 -21.61 3.47
N THR A 176 23.40 -20.58 3.25
CA THR A 176 22.14 -20.29 3.96
C THR A 176 21.02 -21.30 3.72
N LEU A 177 21.05 -22.06 2.62
CA LEU A 177 19.97 -23.01 2.29
C LEU A 177 19.80 -24.10 3.36
N ARG A 178 20.89 -24.51 4.01
CA ARG A 178 20.88 -25.59 5.03
C ARG A 178 20.19 -25.16 6.32
N ASP A 179 20.26 -23.88 6.65
CA ASP A 179 19.71 -23.33 7.89
C ASP A 179 18.29 -22.78 7.71
N LEU A 180 17.79 -22.72 6.46
CA LEU A 180 16.54 -22.06 6.12
C LEU A 180 15.30 -22.72 6.75
N GLU A 181 15.17 -24.05 6.66
CA GLU A 181 14.04 -24.78 7.24
C GLU A 181 13.97 -24.58 8.76
N ARG A 182 15.13 -24.62 9.41
CA ARG A 182 15.26 -24.38 10.85
C ARG A 182 14.88 -22.95 11.20
N ALA A 183 15.37 -21.95 10.47
CA ALA A 183 15.04 -20.54 10.72
C ALA A 183 13.55 -20.25 10.51
N ILE A 184 12.94 -20.83 9.47
CA ILE A 184 11.48 -20.77 9.25
C ILE A 184 10.74 -21.37 10.45
N SER A 185 11.15 -22.56 10.89
CA SER A 185 10.53 -23.25 12.03
C SER A 185 10.68 -22.47 13.34
N GLU A 186 11.82 -21.82 13.56
CA GLU A 186 12.04 -20.94 14.71
C GLU A 186 11.16 -19.68 14.62
N LEU A 187 11.08 -19.05 13.45
CA LEU A 187 10.25 -17.87 13.21
C LEU A 187 8.75 -18.16 13.43
N VAL A 188 8.25 -19.31 13.00
CA VAL A 188 6.86 -19.75 13.26
C VAL A 188 6.53 -19.75 14.76
N ARG A 189 7.47 -20.17 15.60
CA ARG A 189 7.28 -20.22 17.07
C ARG A 189 7.13 -18.84 17.69
N PHE A 190 7.62 -17.79 17.03
CA PHE A 190 7.52 -16.41 17.53
C PHE A 190 6.22 -15.71 17.15
N ASP A 191 5.37 -16.30 16.28
CA ASP A 191 4.12 -15.70 15.80
C ASP A 191 4.30 -14.25 15.31
N PRO A 192 5.12 -14.03 14.27
CA PRO A 192 5.51 -12.70 13.85
C PRO A 192 4.33 -11.87 13.34
N LYS A 193 4.38 -10.56 13.59
CA LYS A 193 3.37 -9.58 13.14
C LYS A 193 4.06 -8.48 12.32
N PRO A 194 4.54 -8.81 11.11
CA PRO A 194 5.29 -7.87 10.29
C PRO A 194 4.40 -6.71 9.82
N LEU A 195 5.00 -5.53 9.65
CA LEU A 195 4.32 -4.39 9.04
C LEU A 195 4.48 -4.48 7.52
N ILE A 196 3.44 -4.99 6.85
CA ILE A 196 3.44 -5.13 5.40
C ILE A 196 3.09 -3.79 4.75
N VAL A 197 4.06 -3.21 4.04
CA VAL A 197 3.91 -1.88 3.41
C VAL A 197 3.18 -1.97 2.06
N GLU A 198 3.41 -3.06 1.32
CA GLU A 198 2.93 -3.19 -0.06
C GLU A 198 1.85 -4.26 -0.21
N ASN A 199 0.61 -3.83 -0.46
CA ASN A 199 -0.50 -4.74 -0.70
C ASN A 199 -0.55 -5.19 -2.17
N LEU A 200 -0.80 -6.47 -2.42
CA LEU A 200 -1.12 -6.99 -3.74
C LEU A 200 -2.57 -6.62 -4.05
N PRO A 201 -2.84 -5.94 -5.18
CA PRO A 201 -4.20 -5.63 -5.58
C PRO A 201 -5.05 -6.91 -5.67
N ARG A 202 -6.19 -6.92 -4.99
CA ARG A 202 -7.24 -7.94 -5.08
C ARG A 202 -7.63 -8.31 -6.51
N ALA A 203 -7.58 -7.36 -7.44
CA ALA A 203 -7.77 -7.54 -8.87
C ALA A 203 -6.78 -8.56 -9.44
N ASP A 204 -5.51 -8.40 -9.10
CA ASP A 204 -4.43 -9.29 -9.50
C ASP A 204 -4.62 -10.66 -8.83
N VAL A 205 -5.06 -10.69 -7.57
CA VAL A 205 -5.39 -11.94 -6.86
C VAL A 205 -6.51 -12.71 -7.57
N ILE A 206 -7.61 -12.04 -7.94
CA ILE A 206 -8.74 -12.65 -8.65
C ILE A 206 -8.31 -13.11 -10.05
N ALA A 207 -7.53 -12.29 -10.77
CA ALA A 207 -7.01 -12.66 -12.08
C ALA A 207 -6.11 -13.91 -12.00
N PHE A 208 -5.28 -14.00 -10.95
CA PHE A 208 -4.49 -15.19 -10.66
C PHE A 208 -5.38 -16.41 -10.41
N ILE A 209 -6.37 -16.33 -9.50
CA ILE A 209 -7.28 -17.46 -9.22
C ILE A 209 -7.97 -17.92 -10.51
N ARG A 210 -8.47 -17.00 -11.34
CA ARG A 210 -9.10 -17.33 -12.62
C ARG A 210 -8.17 -18.05 -13.56
N SER A 211 -6.90 -17.62 -13.66
CA SER A 211 -5.92 -18.33 -14.47
C SER A 211 -5.69 -19.77 -13.98
N ARG A 212 -5.80 -20.01 -12.67
CA ARG A 212 -5.72 -21.35 -12.09
C ARG A 212 -6.98 -22.17 -12.38
N ILE A 213 -8.17 -21.57 -12.35
CA ILE A 213 -9.43 -22.22 -12.77
C ILE A 213 -9.34 -22.67 -14.22
N ASP A 214 -8.86 -21.80 -15.12
CA ASP A 214 -8.74 -22.08 -16.55
C ASP A 214 -7.73 -23.21 -16.84
N GLY A 215 -6.67 -23.32 -16.03
CA GLY A 215 -5.63 -24.35 -16.17
C GLY A 215 -5.85 -25.62 -15.34
N ALA A 216 -6.89 -25.70 -14.51
CA ALA A 216 -7.09 -26.81 -13.59
C ALA A 216 -7.52 -28.10 -14.32
N PRO A 217 -6.80 -29.23 -14.11
CA PRO A 217 -7.04 -30.47 -14.83
C PRO A 217 -8.37 -31.14 -14.41
N ASP A 218 -8.75 -31.02 -13.15
CA ASP A 218 -9.88 -31.70 -12.51
C ASP A 218 -10.99 -30.74 -12.04
N ASP A 219 -12.21 -31.25 -11.94
CA ASP A 219 -13.39 -30.48 -11.54
C ASP A 219 -13.34 -30.08 -10.05
N ASP A 220 -12.72 -30.89 -9.18
CA ASP A 220 -12.59 -30.61 -7.75
C ASP A 220 -11.67 -29.40 -7.51
N THR A 221 -10.52 -29.34 -8.20
CA THR A 221 -9.62 -28.18 -8.17
C THR A 221 -10.30 -26.93 -8.73
N ARG A 222 -11.10 -27.04 -9.80
CA ARG A 222 -11.90 -25.92 -10.32
C ARG A 222 -12.93 -25.45 -9.28
N ALA A 223 -13.60 -26.37 -8.59
CA ALA A 223 -14.55 -26.05 -7.54
C ALA A 223 -13.88 -25.35 -6.35
N LEU A 224 -12.69 -25.81 -5.94
CA LEU A 224 -11.89 -25.16 -4.89
C LEU A 224 -11.52 -23.73 -5.29
N TYR A 225 -10.89 -23.53 -6.46
CA TYR A 225 -10.52 -22.18 -6.88
C TYR A 225 -11.72 -21.27 -7.10
N THR A 226 -12.87 -21.81 -7.53
CA THR A 226 -14.12 -21.04 -7.60
C THR A 226 -14.58 -20.61 -6.20
N SER A 227 -14.45 -21.49 -5.20
CA SER A 227 -14.72 -21.15 -3.79
C SER A 227 -13.76 -20.07 -3.26
N LEU A 228 -12.47 -20.16 -3.62
CA LEU A 228 -11.47 -19.16 -3.28
C LEU A 228 -11.71 -17.82 -3.98
N GLU A 229 -12.12 -17.83 -5.25
CA GLU A 229 -12.52 -16.61 -5.95
C GLU A 229 -13.67 -15.94 -5.22
N ARG A 230 -14.67 -16.70 -4.76
CA ARG A 230 -15.79 -16.15 -3.97
C ARG A 230 -15.30 -15.58 -2.63
N SER A 231 -14.42 -16.27 -1.91
CA SER A 231 -13.93 -15.79 -0.61
C SER A 231 -13.08 -14.52 -0.74
N VAL A 232 -12.24 -14.43 -1.77
CA VAL A 232 -11.48 -13.22 -2.10
C VAL A 232 -12.40 -12.15 -2.66
N SER A 233 -13.51 -12.51 -3.31
CA SER A 233 -14.55 -11.58 -3.81
C SER A 233 -15.48 -11.02 -2.73
N VAL A 234 -15.31 -11.40 -1.47
CA VAL A 234 -15.93 -10.70 -0.32
C VAL A 234 -15.23 -9.36 -0.06
N ARG A 235 -15.94 -8.25 -0.27
CA ARG A 235 -15.45 -6.91 0.00
C ARG A 235 -15.32 -6.70 1.51
N GLU A 236 -14.38 -5.87 1.94
CA GLU A 236 -14.27 -5.48 3.34
C GLU A 236 -15.19 -4.31 3.67
N ARG A 237 -15.68 -4.28 4.92
CA ARG A 237 -16.54 -3.20 5.38
C ARG A 237 -15.75 -1.89 5.35
N PRO A 238 -16.25 -0.84 4.70
CA PRO A 238 -15.58 0.45 4.69
C PRO A 238 -15.53 1.03 6.10
N GLU A 239 -14.38 1.58 6.50
CA GLU A 239 -14.21 2.19 7.83
C GLU A 239 -15.03 3.48 8.00
N ARG A 240 -15.38 4.14 6.88
CA ARG A 240 -16.07 5.43 6.85
C ARG A 240 -17.15 5.44 5.77
N GLY A 241 -18.12 6.32 5.95
CA GLY A 241 -19.17 6.58 4.97
C GLY A 241 -20.49 5.88 5.29
N PRO A 242 -21.51 5.97 4.41
CA PRO A 242 -22.85 5.49 4.71
C PRO A 242 -22.99 3.97 4.91
N LEU A 243 -21.99 3.19 4.51
CA LEU A 243 -21.94 1.73 4.66
C LEU A 243 -20.99 1.25 5.77
N SER A 244 -20.45 2.15 6.60
CA SER A 244 -19.60 1.74 7.73
C SER A 244 -20.38 1.08 8.87
N ASP A 245 -21.71 1.26 8.90
CA ASP A 245 -22.60 0.61 9.85
C ASP A 245 -22.62 -0.92 9.61
N PRO A 246 -22.30 -1.76 10.63
CA PRO A 246 -22.31 -3.22 10.48
C PRO A 246 -23.65 -3.79 10.01
N GLU A 247 -24.78 -3.19 10.40
CA GLU A 247 -26.10 -3.69 9.98
C GLU A 247 -26.32 -3.45 8.50
N LEU A 248 -26.04 -2.23 8.01
CA LEU A 248 -26.13 -1.90 6.58
C LEU A 248 -25.12 -2.72 5.76
N TRP A 249 -23.93 -2.95 6.31
CA TRP A 249 -22.93 -3.78 5.66
C TRP A 249 -23.34 -5.25 5.54
N SER A 250 -24.05 -5.80 6.54
CA SER A 250 -24.55 -7.17 6.45
C SER A 250 -25.60 -7.31 5.35
N VAL A 251 -26.47 -6.31 5.16
CA VAL A 251 -27.43 -6.25 4.04
C VAL A 251 -26.71 -6.12 2.70
N GLU A 252 -25.70 -5.27 2.59
CA GLU A 252 -24.84 -5.14 1.39
C GLU A 252 -24.19 -6.48 1.03
N THR A 253 -23.65 -7.18 2.02
CA THR A 253 -23.00 -8.49 1.85
C THR A 253 -24.02 -9.55 1.41
N ALA A 254 -25.24 -9.53 1.97
CA ALA A 254 -26.33 -10.43 1.56
C ALA A 254 -26.76 -10.18 0.11
N LEU A 255 -26.90 -8.91 -0.29
CA LEU A 255 -27.19 -8.52 -1.68
C LEU A 255 -26.08 -8.96 -2.64
N ASP A 256 -24.81 -8.82 -2.25
CA ASP A 256 -23.65 -9.29 -3.02
C ASP A 256 -23.63 -10.83 -3.17
N ALA A 257 -24.04 -11.55 -2.12
CA ALA A 257 -24.13 -13.01 -2.13
C ALA A 257 -25.36 -13.55 -2.89
N GLY A 258 -26.26 -12.68 -3.35
CA GLY A 258 -27.53 -13.08 -3.95
C GLY A 258 -28.56 -13.60 -2.96
N ALA A 259 -28.34 -13.40 -1.66
CA ALA A 259 -29.29 -13.73 -0.60
C ALA A 259 -30.30 -12.59 -0.44
N TYR A 260 -31.37 -12.63 -1.25
CA TYR A 260 -32.39 -11.59 -1.29
C TYR A 260 -33.48 -11.73 -0.22
N ASP A 261 -33.51 -12.85 0.49
CA ASP A 261 -34.51 -13.15 1.50
C ASP A 261 -34.45 -12.13 2.64
N ASN A 262 -35.61 -11.57 2.99
CA ASN A 262 -35.80 -10.60 4.06
C ASN A 262 -35.02 -9.27 3.93
N VAL A 263 -34.27 -9.03 2.86
CA VAL A 263 -33.48 -7.79 2.70
C VAL A 263 -34.36 -6.54 2.81
N VAL A 264 -35.51 -6.53 2.14
CA VAL A 264 -36.46 -5.41 2.18
C VAL A 264 -37.04 -5.20 3.59
N ALA A 265 -37.43 -6.28 4.27
CA ALA A 265 -37.97 -6.22 5.63
C ALA A 265 -36.93 -5.72 6.65
N VAL A 266 -35.67 -6.14 6.51
CA VAL A 266 -34.56 -5.64 7.34
C VAL A 266 -34.33 -4.15 7.10
N LEU A 267 -34.36 -3.70 5.84
CA LEU A 267 -34.23 -2.27 5.50
C LEU A 267 -35.41 -1.44 6.02
N ASP A 268 -36.64 -1.95 5.94
CA ASP A 268 -37.83 -1.27 6.49
C ASP A 268 -37.69 -1.09 8.01
N ARG A 269 -37.28 -2.14 8.74
CA ARG A 269 -37.01 -2.06 10.18
C ARG A 269 -35.93 -1.02 10.52
N ILE A 270 -34.81 -1.02 9.80
CA ILE A 270 -33.72 -0.04 10.03
C ILE A 270 -34.21 1.38 9.74
N GLU A 271 -35.01 1.59 8.69
CA GLU A 271 -35.60 2.89 8.36
C GLU A 271 -36.66 3.34 9.38
N GLU A 272 -37.43 2.42 9.96
CA GLU A 272 -38.37 2.73 11.05
C GLU A 272 -37.65 3.18 12.31
N GLU A 273 -36.54 2.52 12.66
CA GLU A 273 -35.77 2.82 13.87
C GLU A 273 -34.90 4.08 13.75
N ARG A 274 -34.20 4.24 12.61
CA ARG A 274 -33.15 5.27 12.43
C ARG A 274 -33.52 6.35 11.43
N GLY A 275 -34.65 6.21 10.75
CA GLY A 275 -35.02 7.05 9.62
C GLY A 275 -34.26 6.70 8.34
N ARG A 276 -34.63 7.36 7.25
CA ARG A 276 -33.95 7.21 5.96
C ARG A 276 -32.58 7.88 5.99
N THR A 277 -31.56 7.07 5.77
CA THR A 277 -30.17 7.47 5.62
C THR A 277 -29.72 7.31 4.16
N PRO A 278 -28.60 7.94 3.75
CA PRO A 278 -28.02 7.66 2.43
C PRO A 278 -27.68 6.19 2.20
N GLY A 279 -27.23 5.48 3.25
CA GLY A 279 -26.89 4.05 3.18
C GLY A 279 -28.12 3.17 2.94
N THR A 280 -29.20 3.35 3.70
CA THR A 280 -30.48 2.65 3.48
C THR A 280 -31.09 2.98 2.11
N THR A 281 -31.01 4.24 1.68
CA THR A 281 -31.49 4.67 0.35
C THR A 281 -30.71 3.98 -0.78
N TYR A 282 -29.38 3.90 -0.66
CA TYR A 282 -28.52 3.15 -1.57
C TYR A 282 -28.89 1.66 -1.61
N LEU A 283 -28.98 1.02 -0.44
CA LEU A 283 -29.28 -0.41 -0.36
C LEU A 283 -30.68 -0.75 -0.88
N ARG A 284 -31.67 0.12 -0.66
CA ARG A 284 -33.02 -0.04 -1.21
C ARG A 284 -33.02 0.07 -2.73
N ALA A 285 -32.32 1.07 -3.29
CA ALA A 285 -32.19 1.20 -4.73
C ALA A 285 -31.48 -0.01 -5.36
N ARG A 286 -30.45 -0.51 -4.68
CA ARG A 286 -29.71 -1.70 -5.09
C ARG A 286 -30.53 -2.98 -5.01
N ALA A 287 -31.26 -3.20 -3.92
CA ALA A 287 -32.20 -4.32 -3.78
C ALA A 287 -33.29 -4.27 -4.87
N SER A 288 -33.81 -3.06 -5.16
CA SER A 288 -34.81 -2.85 -6.22
C SER A 288 -34.28 -3.22 -7.61
N LEU A 289 -33.01 -2.93 -7.90
CA LEU A 289 -32.34 -3.31 -9.13
C LEU A 289 -32.15 -4.84 -9.20
N ALA A 290 -31.52 -5.42 -8.17
CA ALA A 290 -31.19 -6.85 -8.12
C ALA A 290 -32.43 -7.76 -8.18
N MET A 291 -33.48 -7.40 -7.45
CA MET A 291 -34.74 -8.14 -7.40
C MET A 291 -35.75 -7.70 -8.47
N ARG A 292 -35.40 -6.72 -9.32
CA ARG A 292 -36.25 -6.14 -10.38
C ARG A 292 -37.61 -5.65 -9.88
N LEU A 293 -37.65 -5.06 -8.69
CA LEU A 293 -38.88 -4.51 -8.09
C LEU A 293 -39.31 -3.22 -8.80
N GLU A 294 -38.35 -2.48 -9.36
CA GLU A 294 -38.59 -1.26 -10.12
C GLU A 294 -37.91 -1.35 -11.51
N PRO A 295 -38.43 -0.63 -12.52
CA PRO A 295 -37.75 -0.50 -13.81
C PRO A 295 -36.32 0.06 -13.64
N PRO A 296 -35.28 -0.57 -14.24
CA PRO A 296 -33.88 -0.15 -14.08
C PRO A 296 -33.62 1.32 -14.40
N ARG A 297 -34.36 1.88 -15.37
CA ARG A 297 -34.28 3.29 -15.74
C ARG A 297 -34.69 4.24 -14.62
N LEU A 298 -35.74 3.92 -13.86
CA LEU A 298 -36.19 4.75 -12.73
C LEU A 298 -35.17 4.70 -11.59
N VAL A 299 -34.62 3.52 -11.33
CA VAL A 299 -33.52 3.35 -10.37
C VAL A 299 -32.31 4.17 -10.81
N ALA A 300 -31.92 4.09 -12.08
CA ALA A 300 -30.78 4.81 -12.64
C ALA A 300 -30.94 6.33 -12.50
N GLU A 301 -32.10 6.90 -12.86
CA GLU A 301 -32.36 8.35 -12.74
C GLU A 301 -32.29 8.82 -11.27
N ARG A 302 -32.86 8.05 -10.34
CA ARG A 302 -32.83 8.35 -8.90
C ARG A 302 -31.43 8.26 -8.32
N VAL A 303 -30.69 7.18 -8.60
CA VAL A 303 -29.34 6.95 -8.08
C VAL A 303 -28.34 7.94 -8.71
N SER A 304 -28.48 8.27 -9.99
CA SER A 304 -27.70 9.33 -10.65
C SER A 304 -27.86 10.69 -9.97
N ALA A 305 -29.09 11.08 -9.62
CA ALA A 305 -29.33 12.32 -8.89
C ALA A 305 -28.67 12.31 -7.50
N LEU A 306 -28.74 11.17 -6.80
CA LEU A 306 -28.08 10.99 -5.50
C LEU A 306 -26.55 11.05 -5.62
N ALA A 307 -25.95 10.36 -6.60
CA ALA A 307 -24.51 10.36 -6.84
C ALA A 307 -23.97 11.78 -7.10
N LEU A 308 -24.71 12.59 -7.88
CA LEU A 308 -24.36 13.99 -8.13
C LEU A 308 -24.46 14.87 -6.88
N SER A 309 -25.38 14.57 -5.97
CA SER A 309 -25.53 15.27 -4.70
C SER A 309 -24.53 14.83 -3.62
N MET A 310 -23.98 13.61 -3.73
CA MET A 310 -23.14 12.97 -2.72
C MET A 310 -21.87 12.40 -3.35
N THR A 311 -20.99 13.28 -3.81
CA THR A 311 -19.75 12.91 -4.52
C THR A 311 -18.77 12.06 -3.71
N ASN A 312 -18.88 12.06 -2.38
CA ASN A 312 -18.05 11.24 -1.50
C ASN A 312 -18.52 9.79 -1.35
N PHE A 313 -19.69 9.41 -1.88
CA PHE A 313 -20.24 8.07 -1.76
C PHE A 313 -20.12 7.30 -3.08
N GLN A 314 -18.94 6.71 -3.30
CA GLN A 314 -18.53 6.10 -4.58
C GLN A 314 -19.44 4.94 -5.02
N GLU A 315 -20.04 4.22 -4.07
CA GLU A 315 -20.98 3.14 -4.33
C GLU A 315 -22.23 3.60 -5.11
N LEU A 316 -22.69 4.85 -4.91
CA LEU A 316 -23.80 5.41 -5.68
C LEU A 316 -23.43 5.59 -7.15
N SER A 317 -22.21 6.07 -7.44
CA SER A 317 -21.73 6.19 -8.81
C SER A 317 -21.65 4.82 -9.48
N LEU A 318 -21.20 3.79 -8.74
CA LEU A 318 -21.13 2.44 -9.27
C LEU A 318 -22.54 1.91 -9.58
N LEU A 319 -23.48 2.03 -8.63
CA LEU A 319 -24.86 1.60 -8.81
C LEU A 319 -25.58 2.38 -9.92
N ALA A 320 -25.29 3.67 -10.10
CA ALA A 320 -25.81 4.45 -11.22
C ALA A 320 -25.31 3.88 -12.56
N ALA A 321 -24.01 3.54 -12.64
CA ALA A 321 -23.44 2.93 -13.83
C ALA A 321 -24.06 1.56 -14.14
N GLU A 322 -24.25 0.71 -13.13
CA GLU A 322 -24.92 -0.59 -13.25
C GLU A 322 -26.38 -0.44 -13.71
N ALA A 323 -27.13 0.45 -13.06
CA ALA A 323 -28.55 0.67 -13.39
C ALA A 323 -28.74 1.23 -14.82
N TRP A 324 -27.88 2.14 -15.28
CA TRP A 324 -27.94 2.64 -16.67
C TRP A 324 -27.59 1.54 -17.69
N LEU A 325 -26.64 0.68 -17.35
CA LEU A 325 -26.28 -0.45 -18.21
C LEU A 325 -27.42 -1.47 -18.30
N GLU A 326 -28.09 -1.78 -17.19
CA GLU A 326 -29.28 -2.64 -17.18
C GLU A 326 -30.49 -2.01 -17.87
N ALA A 327 -30.61 -0.68 -17.82
CA ALA A 327 -31.60 0.07 -18.58
C ALA A 327 -31.33 0.09 -20.11
N GLY A 328 -30.18 -0.43 -20.56
CA GLY A 328 -29.80 -0.47 -21.97
C GLY A 328 -29.26 0.86 -22.52
N ASP A 329 -28.81 1.79 -21.66
CA ASP A 329 -28.19 3.06 -22.06
C ASP A 329 -26.71 3.12 -21.62
N PRO A 330 -25.80 2.43 -22.31
CA PRO A 330 -24.38 2.40 -21.94
C PRO A 330 -23.73 3.78 -22.01
N ARG A 331 -24.26 4.71 -22.82
CA ARG A 331 -23.71 6.07 -22.96
C ARG A 331 -23.82 6.85 -21.65
N ARG A 332 -24.88 6.60 -20.88
CA ARG A 332 -25.07 7.20 -19.55
C ARG A 332 -24.32 6.46 -18.44
N ALA A 333 -24.06 5.17 -18.60
CA ALA A 333 -23.29 4.38 -17.65
C ALA A 333 -21.80 4.76 -17.63
N VAL A 334 -21.21 4.99 -18.82
CA VAL A 334 -19.76 5.19 -18.98
C VAL A 334 -19.18 6.35 -18.16
N PRO A 335 -19.79 7.55 -18.09
CA PRO A 335 -19.25 8.65 -17.28
C PRO A 335 -19.06 8.26 -15.81
N TYR A 336 -20.08 7.65 -15.18
CA TYR A 336 -20.00 7.24 -13.77
C TYR A 336 -18.91 6.18 -13.52
N ALA A 337 -18.80 5.19 -14.40
CA ALA A 337 -17.78 4.15 -14.27
C ALA A 337 -16.37 4.71 -14.55
N ARG A 338 -16.23 5.67 -15.47
CA ARG A 338 -14.96 6.33 -15.77
C ARG A 338 -14.50 7.23 -14.63
N ASP A 339 -15.41 8.01 -14.05
CA ASP A 339 -15.12 8.83 -12.88
C ASP A 339 -14.60 7.99 -11.70
N LEU A 340 -15.14 6.77 -11.52
CA LEU A 340 -14.63 5.82 -10.51
C LEU A 340 -13.23 5.28 -10.84
N VAL A 341 -12.95 4.99 -12.11
CA VAL A 341 -11.62 4.53 -12.54
C VAL A 341 -10.56 5.62 -12.38
N ASP A 342 -10.95 6.87 -12.60
CA ASP A 342 -10.07 8.04 -12.49
C ASP A 342 -9.97 8.57 -11.05
N ALA A 343 -10.84 8.12 -10.14
CA ALA A 343 -10.89 8.56 -8.74
C ALA A 343 -9.68 8.01 -7.93
N PRO A 344 -8.84 8.89 -7.35
CA PRO A 344 -7.73 8.45 -6.51
C PRO A 344 -8.24 7.86 -5.19
N GLY A 345 -7.69 6.71 -4.81
CA GLY A 345 -8.02 6.06 -3.52
C GLY A 345 -9.40 5.39 -3.49
N ILE A 346 -9.98 5.09 -4.65
CA ILE A 346 -11.17 4.25 -4.75
C ILE A 346 -10.90 2.86 -4.16
N ASP A 347 -11.90 2.29 -3.47
CA ASP A 347 -11.85 0.90 -3.05
C ASP A 347 -11.66 -0.02 -4.26
N GLU A 348 -10.73 -0.95 -4.13
CA GLU A 348 -10.33 -1.77 -5.26
C GLU A 348 -11.47 -2.67 -5.78
N GLY A 349 -12.38 -3.10 -4.89
CA GLY A 349 -13.58 -3.82 -5.27
C GLY A 349 -14.49 -3.00 -6.18
N LEU A 350 -14.65 -1.70 -5.89
CA LEU A 350 -15.42 -0.78 -6.71
C LEU A 350 -14.72 -0.49 -8.04
N LEU A 351 -13.39 -0.31 -8.03
CA LEU A 351 -12.59 -0.10 -9.24
C LEU A 351 -12.75 -1.26 -10.23
N LEU A 352 -12.66 -2.50 -9.74
CA LEU A 352 -12.84 -3.70 -10.55
C LEU A 352 -14.23 -3.79 -11.17
N ARG A 353 -15.28 -3.49 -10.40
CA ARG A 353 -16.66 -3.46 -10.90
C ARG A 353 -16.84 -2.38 -11.95
N ALA A 354 -16.30 -1.18 -11.72
CA ALA A 354 -16.34 -0.08 -12.68
C ALA A 354 -15.64 -0.44 -14.01
N GLN A 355 -14.47 -1.09 -13.96
CA GLN A 355 -13.77 -1.57 -15.16
C GLN A 355 -14.58 -2.62 -15.93
N ARG A 356 -15.24 -3.56 -15.23
CA ARG A 356 -16.15 -4.55 -15.87
C ARG A 356 -17.35 -3.87 -16.56
N ILE A 357 -17.90 -2.83 -15.94
CA ILE A 357 -18.98 -2.03 -16.53
C ILE A 357 -18.51 -1.34 -17.80
N LEU A 358 -17.34 -0.69 -17.78
CA LEU A 358 -16.77 -0.04 -18.97
C LEU A 358 -16.54 -1.04 -20.11
N ALA A 359 -15.97 -2.20 -19.81
CA ALA A 359 -15.80 -3.29 -20.78
C ALA A 359 -17.14 -3.68 -21.43
N ARG A 360 -18.15 -3.99 -20.61
CA ARG A 360 -19.47 -4.39 -21.09
C ARG A 360 -20.17 -3.26 -21.87
N ALA A 361 -19.98 -2.00 -21.49
CA ALA A 361 -20.59 -0.84 -22.14
C ALA A 361 -20.00 -0.54 -23.52
N VAL A 362 -18.70 -0.80 -23.73
CA VAL A 362 -18.02 -0.60 -25.02
C VAL A 362 -18.32 -1.73 -26.02
N GLY A 363 -18.89 -2.86 -25.55
CA GLY A 363 -19.09 -4.04 -26.38
C GLY A 363 -17.77 -4.73 -26.77
N ALA A 364 -16.65 -4.22 -26.25
CA ALA A 364 -15.39 -4.92 -26.26
C ALA A 364 -15.47 -6.04 -25.21
N ALA A 365 -14.96 -7.22 -25.54
CA ALA A 365 -14.48 -8.09 -24.46
C ALA A 365 -13.56 -7.22 -23.58
N PRO A 366 -13.65 -7.27 -22.24
CA PRO A 366 -12.82 -6.44 -21.38
C PRO A 366 -11.39 -6.47 -21.89
N ASP A 367 -10.90 -5.33 -22.39
CA ASP A 367 -9.49 -5.15 -22.66
C ASP A 367 -8.82 -5.37 -21.30
N ARG A 368 -8.35 -6.61 -21.09
CA ARG A 368 -7.59 -6.95 -19.90
C ARG A 368 -6.39 -6.03 -19.95
N ARG A 369 -6.40 -4.95 -19.16
CA ARG A 369 -5.14 -4.35 -18.72
C ARG A 369 -4.32 -5.54 -18.25
N LYS A 370 -3.13 -5.73 -18.81
CA LYS A 370 -2.22 -6.79 -18.40
C LYS A 370 -2.05 -6.64 -16.90
N THR A 371 -2.80 -7.42 -16.14
CA THR A 371 -2.66 -7.49 -14.69
C THR A 371 -1.29 -8.06 -14.41
N LEU A 372 -0.78 -7.82 -13.21
CA LEU A 372 0.46 -8.49 -12.82
C LEU A 372 0.26 -10.00 -12.94
N ALA A 373 -0.94 -10.47 -12.61
CA ALA A 373 -1.38 -11.84 -12.85
C ALA A 373 -1.41 -12.25 -14.33
N ASP A 374 -1.81 -11.44 -15.32
CA ASP A 374 -1.75 -11.85 -16.74
C ASP A 374 -0.30 -12.07 -17.21
N THR A 375 0.66 -11.29 -16.69
CA THR A 375 2.09 -11.57 -16.91
C THR A 375 2.58 -12.84 -16.21
N LEU A 376 1.95 -13.26 -15.11
CA LEU A 376 2.29 -14.48 -14.36
C LEU A 376 1.53 -15.73 -14.85
N ALA A 377 0.30 -15.57 -15.34
CA ALA A 377 -0.64 -16.61 -15.74
C ALA A 377 -0.24 -17.24 -17.08
N SER A 378 0.30 -16.43 -17.99
CA SER A 378 0.90 -16.93 -19.22
C SER A 378 2.12 -17.83 -18.95
N ALA A 379 2.59 -17.92 -17.69
CA ALA A 379 3.85 -18.55 -17.35
C ALA A 379 3.74 -19.96 -16.77
N MET A 380 2.59 -20.47 -16.26
CA MET A 380 2.66 -21.61 -15.32
C MET A 380 1.48 -22.61 -15.33
N PRO A 381 1.73 -23.94 -15.31
CA PRO A 381 0.72 -24.93 -14.91
C PRO A 381 0.34 -24.78 -13.42
N PRO A 382 -0.88 -25.18 -12.99
CA PRO A 382 -1.28 -25.14 -11.59
C PRO A 382 -0.36 -26.02 -10.73
N SER A 383 0.14 -25.48 -9.60
CA SER A 383 0.85 -26.30 -8.62
C SER A 383 -0.13 -27.32 -8.03
N GLN A 384 0.33 -28.54 -7.75
CA GLN A 384 -0.47 -29.49 -6.98
C GLN A 384 -0.72 -28.89 -5.60
N LEU A 385 -1.99 -28.71 -5.27
CA LEU A 385 -2.40 -28.20 -3.96
C LEU A 385 -1.81 -29.11 -2.88
N PRO A 386 -1.34 -28.54 -1.75
CA PRO A 386 -1.03 -29.37 -0.60
C PRO A 386 -2.28 -30.19 -0.24
N PRO A 387 -2.15 -31.49 0.09
CA PRO A 387 -3.28 -32.26 0.54
C PRO A 387 -3.95 -31.51 1.69
N PRO A 388 -5.29 -31.40 1.72
CA PRO A 388 -5.97 -30.71 2.80
C PRO A 388 -5.49 -31.31 4.12
N LEU A 389 -5.08 -30.44 5.06
CA LEU A 389 -4.79 -30.84 6.44
C LEU A 389 -6.08 -31.46 6.98
N VAL A 390 -6.19 -32.78 6.84
CA VAL A 390 -7.27 -33.57 7.41
C VAL A 390 -7.14 -33.36 8.91
N ALA A 391 -8.10 -32.64 9.49
CA ALA A 391 -8.20 -32.53 10.94
C ALA A 391 -8.12 -33.96 11.53
N PRO A 392 -7.31 -34.20 12.58
CA PRO A 392 -7.19 -35.53 13.15
C PRO A 392 -8.60 -36.05 13.43
N PRO A 393 -8.95 -37.26 12.94
CA PRO A 393 -10.30 -37.77 13.12
C PRO A 393 -10.60 -37.79 14.62
N ALA A 394 -11.72 -37.19 15.01
CA ALA A 394 -12.24 -37.33 16.36
C ALA A 394 -12.24 -38.83 16.72
N PRO A 395 -11.80 -39.21 17.93
CA PRO A 395 -11.73 -40.60 18.32
C PRO A 395 -13.11 -41.23 18.18
N GLN A 396 -13.27 -42.05 17.14
CA GLN A 396 -14.47 -42.85 16.94
C GLN A 396 -14.51 -43.87 18.09
N PRO A 397 -15.65 -44.01 18.81
CA PRO A 397 -15.79 -45.10 19.75
C PRO A 397 -15.64 -46.41 18.98
N ILE A 398 -14.71 -47.24 19.44
CA ILE A 398 -14.49 -48.60 18.95
C ILE A 398 -15.80 -49.35 19.19
N SER A 399 -16.59 -49.51 18.13
CA SER A 399 -17.73 -50.42 18.14
C SER A 399 -17.20 -51.80 17.75
N GLU A 400 -17.19 -52.70 18.72
CA GLU A 400 -17.05 -54.14 18.50
C GLU A 400 -18.09 -54.59 17.47
N PHE A 401 -17.65 -55.03 16.30
CA PHE A 401 -18.45 -55.90 15.45
C PHE A 401 -17.55 -56.93 14.78
N ASP A 402 -17.93 -58.18 15.01
CA ASP A 402 -17.43 -59.41 14.42
C ASP A 402 -17.36 -59.33 12.88
N PHE A 403 -16.16 -59.59 12.35
CA PHE A 403 -16.01 -60.07 10.98
C PHE A 403 -15.23 -61.38 11.00
N ALA A 404 -15.96 -62.47 10.86
CA ALA A 404 -15.44 -63.75 10.40
C ALA A 404 -14.94 -63.58 8.96
N LEU A 405 -13.63 -63.76 8.75
CA LEU A 405 -13.01 -63.80 7.42
C LEU A 405 -12.64 -65.24 7.08
N ASP A 406 -13.27 -65.73 6.01
CA ASP A 406 -12.94 -66.93 5.27
C ASP A 406 -11.64 -66.67 4.47
N LEU A 407 -10.58 -67.41 4.75
CA LEU A 407 -9.26 -67.29 4.12
C LEU A 407 -8.98 -68.52 3.25
N PRO A 408 -8.55 -68.37 1.99
CA PRO A 408 -8.06 -69.49 1.18
C PRO A 408 -6.60 -69.85 1.53
N PRO A 409 -6.16 -71.11 1.31
CA PRO A 409 -4.88 -71.60 1.81
C PRO A 409 -3.70 -71.21 0.92
N ILE A 410 -2.61 -70.79 1.58
CA ILE A 410 -1.29 -70.51 0.99
C ILE A 410 -0.42 -71.78 1.08
N PRO A 411 0.33 -72.18 0.02
CA PRO A 411 1.23 -73.34 0.07
C PRO A 411 2.59 -73.01 0.72
N PRO A 412 3.33 -74.01 1.25
CA PRO A 412 4.49 -73.76 2.11
C PRO A 412 5.75 -73.44 1.30
N LEU A 413 6.51 -72.47 1.82
CA LEU A 413 7.83 -72.06 1.34
C LEU A 413 8.93 -72.96 1.93
N ALA A 414 9.83 -73.42 1.07
CA ALA A 414 10.99 -74.23 1.44
C ALA A 414 12.10 -73.39 2.09
N THR A 415 12.69 -73.98 3.12
CA THR A 415 13.80 -73.53 3.96
C THR A 415 15.15 -73.47 3.25
N ALA A 416 15.95 -72.44 3.55
CA ALA A 416 17.41 -72.47 3.48
C ALA A 416 18.03 -71.69 4.67
N PRO A 417 19.19 -72.14 5.23
CA PRO A 417 19.69 -71.71 6.54
C PRO A 417 20.62 -70.48 6.50
N PRO A 418 20.94 -69.88 7.67
CA PRO A 418 21.65 -68.61 7.80
C PRO A 418 23.15 -68.76 8.09
N ASP A 419 23.93 -67.73 7.76
CA ASP A 419 25.31 -67.54 8.23
C ASP A 419 25.44 -66.22 9.03
N PRO A 420 26.47 -66.09 9.90
CA PRO A 420 26.35 -65.39 11.16
C PRO A 420 26.83 -63.93 11.16
N ALA A 421 26.27 -63.18 12.11
CA ALA A 421 26.58 -61.79 12.44
C ALA A 421 27.99 -61.57 13.02
N PRO A 422 28.45 -60.31 13.03
CA PRO A 422 29.27 -59.79 14.11
C PRO A 422 28.54 -58.72 14.94
N ALA A 423 29.00 -58.63 16.18
CA ALA A 423 28.37 -58.05 17.36
C ALA A 423 28.49 -56.52 17.53
N VAL A 424 28.03 -56.06 18.71
CA VAL A 424 28.42 -54.87 19.53
C VAL A 424 27.27 -53.84 19.69
N PRO A 425 27.08 -53.16 20.85
CA PRO A 425 26.82 -53.66 22.20
C PRO A 425 25.60 -52.94 22.87
N ALA A 426 25.30 -53.32 24.11
CA ALA A 426 24.20 -52.82 24.93
C ALA A 426 24.37 -51.36 25.44
N ALA A 427 23.25 -50.64 25.57
CA ALA A 427 23.14 -49.51 26.51
C ALA A 427 21.68 -49.25 26.96
N ALA A 428 21.49 -49.40 28.29
CA ALA A 428 20.65 -48.64 29.22
C ALA A 428 19.13 -48.46 28.99
N ARG A 429 18.35 -49.16 29.84
CA ARG A 429 16.98 -48.84 30.27
C ARG A 429 16.94 -47.60 31.19
N PRO A 430 15.82 -46.86 31.19
CA PRO A 430 15.26 -46.25 32.40
C PRO A 430 13.85 -46.77 32.75
N PRO A 431 13.36 -46.53 33.99
CA PRO A 431 12.33 -47.32 34.64
C PRO A 431 10.88 -46.80 34.46
N SER A 432 9.94 -47.73 34.59
CA SER A 432 8.50 -47.50 34.68
C SER A 432 8.13 -46.82 36.01
N ILE A 433 7.34 -45.76 35.94
CA ILE A 433 6.66 -45.13 37.08
C ILE A 433 5.19 -45.57 37.00
N GLU A 434 4.75 -46.41 37.93
CA GLU A 434 3.34 -46.67 38.21
C GLU A 434 2.80 -45.49 39.03
N LEU A 435 1.73 -44.85 38.56
CA LEU A 435 0.96 -43.90 39.35
C LEU A 435 -0.47 -44.42 39.54
N GLU A 436 -0.76 -44.72 40.79
CA GLU A 436 -1.99 -45.20 41.37
C GLU A 436 -3.10 -44.15 41.26
N MET A 437 -4.28 -44.53 40.75
CA MET A 437 -5.49 -43.71 40.75
C MET A 437 -6.34 -43.99 42.00
N PRO A 438 -6.84 -42.96 42.71
CA PRO A 438 -7.95 -43.12 43.65
C PRO A 438 -9.32 -42.85 42.97
N PRO A 439 -10.44 -43.35 43.56
CA PRO A 439 -11.73 -43.42 42.90
C PRO A 439 -12.58 -42.14 43.01
N LEU A 440 -13.46 -42.00 42.02
CA LEU A 440 -14.53 -41.03 41.86
C LEU A 440 -15.62 -41.19 42.93
N GLU A 441 -15.96 -40.12 43.65
CA GLU A 441 -17.33 -39.79 44.06
C GLU A 441 -17.47 -38.27 44.29
N ALA A 442 -18.36 -37.61 43.53
CA ALA A 442 -19.28 -36.57 44.01
C ALA A 442 -19.97 -35.90 42.81
N ALA A 443 -21.28 -36.09 42.74
CA ALA A 443 -22.18 -35.50 41.77
C ALA A 443 -22.32 -33.98 41.95
N PHE A 444 -22.33 -33.24 40.84
CA PHE A 444 -22.90 -31.90 40.76
C PHE A 444 -23.90 -31.87 39.60
N THR A 445 -25.19 -31.93 39.97
CA THR A 445 -26.36 -31.66 39.14
C THR A 445 -26.45 -30.17 38.83
N PHE A 446 -26.58 -29.82 37.55
CA PHE A 446 -26.97 -28.48 37.11
C PHE A 446 -28.32 -28.58 36.39
N ASP A 447 -29.33 -27.94 36.99
CA ASP A 447 -30.70 -27.78 36.49
C ASP A 447 -30.72 -26.91 35.22
N LEU A 448 -31.44 -27.39 34.20
CA LEU A 448 -31.84 -26.60 33.03
C LEU A 448 -33.38 -26.51 33.00
N PRO A 449 -33.98 -25.31 32.81
CA PRO A 449 -35.42 -25.16 32.80
C PRO A 449 -36.04 -25.65 31.47
N ALA A 450 -37.19 -26.30 31.60
CA ALA A 450 -38.02 -26.88 30.53
C ALA A 450 -38.70 -25.81 29.64
N PRO A 451 -39.11 -26.16 28.40
CA PRO A 451 -39.69 -25.22 27.45
C PRO A 451 -41.17 -24.94 27.72
N GLU A 452 -41.55 -23.66 27.59
CA GLU A 452 -42.92 -23.17 27.75
C GLU A 452 -43.87 -23.68 26.64
N THR A 453 -45.05 -24.09 27.10
CA THR A 453 -46.17 -24.62 26.34
C THR A 453 -46.95 -23.53 25.58
N LEU A 454 -47.30 -23.84 24.32
CA LEU A 454 -48.29 -23.15 23.48
C LEU A 454 -49.71 -23.16 24.12
N PRO A 455 -50.52 -22.11 23.95
CA PRO A 455 -51.96 -22.20 24.18
C PRO A 455 -52.76 -22.31 22.86
N THR A 456 -53.73 -23.22 22.86
CA THR A 456 -54.81 -23.39 21.86
C THR A 456 -56.09 -22.65 22.35
N PRO A 457 -57.10 -22.39 21.50
CA PRO A 457 -58.04 -21.27 21.66
C PRO A 457 -59.42 -21.65 22.21
N GLU A 458 -60.01 -20.76 23.02
CA GLU A 458 -61.46 -20.67 23.26
C GLU A 458 -61.83 -19.17 23.32
N GLN A 459 -62.57 -18.65 22.33
CA GLN A 459 -64.01 -18.38 22.39
C GLN A 459 -64.49 -17.71 23.69
N ILE A 460 -64.97 -16.46 23.59
CA ILE A 460 -66.31 -16.01 24.06
C ILE A 460 -66.52 -14.51 23.73
N ALA A 461 -67.68 -14.26 23.11
CA ALA A 461 -68.55 -13.07 23.12
C ALA A 461 -68.11 -11.71 22.55
N SER A 462 -68.87 -11.30 21.51
CA SER A 462 -69.19 -9.91 21.15
C SER A 462 -69.84 -9.14 22.31
N PRO A 463 -69.81 -7.79 22.30
CA PRO A 463 -70.98 -7.10 21.75
C PRO A 463 -70.73 -5.74 21.03
N ARG A 464 -71.67 -5.45 20.11
CA ARG A 464 -72.30 -4.14 19.80
C ARG A 464 -71.47 -3.01 19.17
N SER A 465 -71.61 -2.92 17.84
CA SER A 465 -72.29 -1.84 17.10
C SER A 465 -72.48 -0.48 17.80
N THR A 466 -71.74 0.54 17.35
CA THR A 466 -72.15 1.96 17.37
C THR A 466 -71.56 2.72 16.18
N SER A 467 -72.47 3.09 15.27
CA SER A 467 -72.58 4.38 14.55
C SER A 467 -71.37 5.06 13.90
N ALA A 468 -71.48 5.19 12.56
CA ALA A 468 -70.81 6.16 11.70
C ALA A 468 -71.02 7.62 12.13
N PRO A 469 -70.16 8.54 11.64
CA PRO A 469 -70.68 9.76 11.05
C PRO A 469 -70.03 10.14 9.70
N ARG A 470 -70.92 10.33 8.72
CA ARG A 470 -71.00 11.38 7.70
C ARG A 470 -69.75 12.20 7.31
N MET A 471 -69.46 12.14 6.01
CA MET A 471 -68.82 13.16 5.17
C MET A 471 -69.40 14.57 5.35
N PRO A 472 -68.66 15.61 4.93
CA PRO A 472 -69.23 16.44 3.87
C PRO A 472 -68.28 16.66 2.68
N ALA A 473 -68.90 16.59 1.50
CA ALA A 473 -68.36 16.98 0.21
C ALA A 473 -68.20 18.51 0.10
N SER A 474 -67.23 18.96 -0.70
CA SER A 474 -67.19 20.33 -1.23
C SER A 474 -66.81 20.28 -2.71
N ARG A 475 -67.75 20.73 -3.54
CA ARG A 475 -67.68 20.86 -5.00
C ARG A 475 -66.92 22.16 -5.39
N PRO A 476 -66.43 22.30 -6.63
CA PRO A 476 -65.64 23.45 -7.09
C PRO A 476 -66.54 24.53 -7.75
N PRO A 477 -66.03 25.75 -7.98
CA PRO A 477 -66.68 26.69 -8.88
C PRO A 477 -65.99 26.72 -10.26
N SER A 478 -66.83 26.70 -11.29
CA SER A 478 -66.55 26.84 -12.71
C SER A 478 -66.90 28.25 -13.24
N GLY A 479 -66.19 28.71 -14.27
CA GLY A 479 -66.58 29.80 -15.20
C GLY A 479 -65.72 31.05 -15.02
N SER A 480 -64.97 31.56 -16.00
CA SER A 480 -65.36 31.86 -17.39
C SER A 480 -64.14 32.20 -18.26
N SER A 481 -64.24 31.97 -19.57
CA SER A 481 -63.42 32.57 -20.66
C SER A 481 -64.37 33.44 -21.54
N PRO A 482 -63.99 34.05 -22.69
CA PRO A 482 -62.71 34.44 -23.35
C PRO A 482 -62.81 35.94 -23.81
N PRO A 483 -62.24 36.47 -24.95
CA PRO A 483 -61.22 36.02 -25.93
C PRO A 483 -60.16 37.08 -26.37
N SER A 484 -59.10 36.65 -27.10
CA SER A 484 -58.72 37.21 -28.43
C SER A 484 -57.32 36.78 -28.95
N GLN A 485 -57.32 36.10 -30.11
CA GLN A 485 -56.50 36.23 -31.34
C GLN A 485 -54.96 36.43 -31.33
N ARG A 486 -54.26 35.39 -31.87
CA ARG A 486 -53.32 35.30 -33.05
C ARG A 486 -52.14 36.30 -33.21
N PRO A 487 -51.12 36.05 -34.09
CA PRO A 487 -50.85 34.86 -34.93
C PRO A 487 -49.38 34.35 -34.94
N SER A 488 -49.23 33.15 -35.51
CA SER A 488 -48.01 32.53 -36.01
C SER A 488 -47.43 33.25 -37.24
N ARG A 489 -46.08 33.29 -37.37
CA ARG A 489 -45.40 33.71 -38.60
C ARG A 489 -44.46 32.62 -39.10
N ARG A 490 -44.84 32.04 -40.25
CA ARG A 490 -43.98 31.27 -41.16
C ARG A 490 -42.92 32.18 -41.77
N LEU A 491 -41.73 31.65 -42.02
CA LEU A 491 -40.88 32.07 -43.14
C LEU A 491 -40.22 30.83 -43.77
N THR A 492 -40.55 30.62 -45.03
CA THR A 492 -39.92 29.73 -46.02
C THR A 492 -39.05 30.57 -46.94
N GLY A 493 -37.91 30.02 -47.39
CA GLY A 493 -37.07 30.53 -48.49
C GLY A 493 -35.72 29.79 -48.46
N VAL A 494 -35.51 28.69 -49.21
CA VAL A 494 -35.25 28.54 -50.66
C VAL A 494 -33.81 28.92 -51.07
N MET A 495 -33.19 28.02 -51.86
CA MET A 495 -31.90 28.07 -52.60
C MET A 495 -30.66 27.54 -51.85
N ARG A 496 -29.80 26.65 -52.40
CA ARG A 496 -29.65 26.05 -53.74
C ARG A 496 -28.57 24.95 -53.64
N GLU A 497 -28.76 23.85 -54.37
CA GLU A 497 -27.75 22.81 -54.64
C GLU A 497 -26.52 23.37 -55.38
N LEU A 498 -25.34 22.77 -55.17
CA LEU A 498 -24.47 22.27 -56.26
C LEU A 498 -23.17 21.59 -55.73
N ARG A 499 -23.01 20.33 -56.18
CA ARG A 499 -21.77 19.64 -56.64
C ARG A 499 -20.73 19.10 -55.66
N GLU A 500 -20.78 17.76 -55.54
CA GLU A 500 -19.77 16.77 -55.97
C GLU A 500 -18.33 17.22 -56.33
N SER A 501 -17.33 16.61 -55.70
CA SER A 501 -16.17 15.89 -56.30
C SER A 501 -15.24 15.34 -55.19
N ARG A 502 -15.19 14.01 -54.98
CA ARG A 502 -14.11 13.05 -55.34
C ARG A 502 -12.65 13.47 -55.02
N ILE A 503 -12.09 12.89 -53.92
CA ILE A 503 -10.89 11.98 -53.77
C ILE A 503 -9.63 12.28 -54.65
N PRO A 504 -8.33 12.08 -54.27
CA PRO A 504 -7.72 11.13 -53.30
C PRO A 504 -6.50 11.57 -52.43
N ALA A 505 -6.02 10.59 -51.67
CA ALA A 505 -4.85 10.42 -50.81
C ALA A 505 -3.43 10.65 -51.41
N ALA A 506 -2.48 10.64 -50.45
CA ALA A 506 -1.06 10.28 -50.50
C ALA A 506 -0.04 11.35 -50.95
N LEU A 507 0.85 11.74 -50.02
CA LEU A 507 2.33 11.65 -50.12
C LEU A 507 3.02 12.52 -49.04
N ASP A 508 3.78 11.85 -48.18
CA ASP A 508 5.01 12.34 -47.52
C ASP A 508 6.16 11.73 -48.37
N PRO A 509 7.33 12.36 -48.66
CA PRO A 509 8.27 12.86 -47.64
C PRO A 509 9.19 14.06 -48.01
N ARG A 510 9.89 14.56 -46.98
CA ARG A 510 11.26 15.14 -47.02
C ARG A 510 11.50 16.44 -47.81
N ALA A 511 11.72 17.54 -47.07
CA ALA A 511 12.77 18.53 -47.35
C ALA A 511 12.92 19.49 -46.15
N GLU A 512 14.13 19.56 -45.58
CA GLU A 512 14.60 20.77 -44.88
C GLU A 512 14.77 21.92 -45.89
N PRO A 513 14.78 23.19 -45.44
CA PRO A 513 16.09 23.80 -45.24
C PRO A 513 16.21 24.81 -44.07
N ASP A 514 17.48 25.06 -43.77
CA ASP A 514 18.10 26.04 -42.89
C ASP A 514 17.63 27.51 -42.99
N SER A 515 17.79 28.19 -41.84
CA SER A 515 18.35 29.54 -41.61
C SER A 515 17.95 30.72 -42.52
N ASP A 516 17.32 31.76 -41.95
CA ASP A 516 18.01 33.00 -41.55
C ASP A 516 17.07 34.13 -41.08
N SER A 517 17.44 34.72 -39.94
CA SER A 517 17.54 36.15 -39.63
C SER A 517 16.70 37.18 -40.43
N ALA A 518 15.75 37.86 -39.76
CA ALA A 518 15.53 39.31 -39.93
C ALA A 518 14.57 39.92 -38.87
N ILE A 519 15.06 40.95 -38.20
CA ILE A 519 14.34 41.92 -37.37
C ILE A 519 13.41 42.77 -38.28
N PRO A 520 12.26 43.28 -37.78
CA PRO A 520 12.18 44.74 -37.69
C PRO A 520 11.55 45.30 -36.42
N VAL A 521 11.97 46.54 -36.18
CA VAL A 521 11.67 47.49 -35.13
C VAL A 521 10.33 48.18 -35.33
N SER A 522 9.77 48.67 -34.22
CA SER A 522 9.00 49.92 -34.03
C SER A 522 7.48 49.88 -33.75
N ALA A 523 7.20 50.39 -32.55
CA ALA A 523 6.21 51.42 -32.20
C ALA A 523 4.70 51.12 -32.33
N SER A 524 3.98 51.21 -31.20
CA SER A 524 3.06 52.34 -30.93
C SER A 524 2.29 52.18 -29.61
N ARG A 525 2.34 53.24 -28.77
CA ARG A 525 1.32 53.64 -27.76
C ARG A 525 -0.06 53.81 -28.45
N PRO A 526 -1.26 53.82 -27.79
CA PRO A 526 -1.62 54.61 -26.58
C PRO A 526 -2.77 53.93 -25.75
N PRO A 527 -3.71 54.63 -25.06
CA PRO A 527 -3.64 55.75 -24.11
C PRO A 527 -4.22 55.43 -22.70
N LEU A 528 -4.00 56.36 -21.78
CA LEU A 528 -4.66 56.48 -20.48
C LEU A 528 -6.20 56.62 -20.63
N GLY A 529 -6.93 55.88 -19.80
CA GLY A 529 -8.36 56.07 -19.54
C GLY A 529 -8.63 56.11 -18.03
N SER A 530 -9.02 57.29 -17.55
CA SER A 530 -9.48 57.59 -16.20
C SER A 530 -10.97 57.23 -16.03
N ALA A 531 -11.34 56.49 -14.97
CA ALA A 531 -12.72 56.38 -14.47
C ALA A 531 -12.73 55.81 -13.02
N PRO A 532 -13.85 55.78 -12.27
CA PRO A 532 -14.11 56.71 -11.16
C PRO A 532 -14.21 56.02 -9.78
N ARG A 533 -14.07 56.82 -8.72
CA ARG A 533 -14.33 56.44 -7.31
C ARG A 533 -15.80 56.08 -7.06
N PRO A 534 -16.11 54.98 -6.35
CA PRO A 534 -17.40 54.78 -5.69
C PRO A 534 -17.38 55.19 -4.21
N PRO A 535 -18.57 55.40 -3.59
CA PRO A 535 -18.76 56.23 -2.40
C PRO A 535 -18.53 55.50 -1.07
N LEU A 536 -18.16 56.29 -0.05
CA LEU A 536 -18.07 55.91 1.36
C LEU A 536 -19.44 55.51 1.92
N VAL A 537 -19.58 54.26 2.34
CA VAL A 537 -20.72 53.78 3.13
C VAL A 537 -20.30 53.58 4.58
N SER A 538 -21.07 54.19 5.47
CA SER A 538 -20.89 54.27 6.92
C SER A 538 -20.97 52.90 7.62
N ARG A 539 -20.01 52.64 8.52
CA ARG A 539 -19.97 51.49 9.44
C ARG A 539 -21.09 51.57 10.50
N PRO A 540 -21.83 50.49 10.78
CA PRO A 540 -22.58 50.34 12.02
C PRO A 540 -21.68 49.76 13.14
N THR A 541 -21.94 50.20 14.38
CA THR A 541 -21.27 49.81 15.62
C THR A 541 -21.62 48.36 16.03
N PRO A 542 -20.68 47.59 16.63
CA PRO A 542 -20.96 46.24 17.08
C PRO A 542 -21.64 46.21 18.46
N LYS A 543 -22.71 45.41 18.55
CA LYS A 543 -23.38 45.01 19.80
C LYS A 543 -22.53 43.98 20.57
N SER A 544 -22.50 44.13 21.89
CA SER A 544 -21.84 43.24 22.86
C SER A 544 -22.42 41.82 22.88
N PRO A 545 -21.62 40.77 23.13
CA PRO A 545 -22.09 39.39 23.28
C PRO A 545 -22.58 39.08 24.72
N PRO A 546 -23.50 38.11 24.90
CA PRO A 546 -24.03 37.69 26.21
C PRO A 546 -23.06 36.75 26.98
N PRO A 547 -23.22 36.63 28.32
CA PRO A 547 -22.31 35.85 29.17
C PRO A 547 -22.52 34.34 29.04
N ARG A 548 -21.41 33.58 29.06
CA ARG A 548 -21.39 32.10 29.12
C ARG A 548 -21.67 31.58 30.54
N PRO A 549 -22.36 30.43 30.68
CA PRO A 549 -22.55 29.75 31.96
C PRO A 549 -21.29 28.95 32.40
N PRO A 550 -21.12 28.69 33.71
CA PRO A 550 -19.92 28.05 34.25
C PRO A 550 -19.90 26.53 34.03
N SER A 551 -18.77 26.02 33.53
CA SER A 551 -18.51 24.60 33.33
C SER A 551 -18.11 23.92 34.64
N GLN A 552 -18.86 22.89 35.04
CA GLN A 552 -18.50 21.96 36.12
C GLN A 552 -17.42 21.00 35.64
N LYS A 553 -16.35 20.84 36.44
CA LYS A 553 -15.29 19.84 36.23
C LYS A 553 -15.68 18.51 36.88
N PRO A 554 -15.52 17.36 36.21
CA PRO A 554 -15.58 16.06 36.89
C PRO A 554 -14.24 15.77 37.60
N LYS A 555 -14.33 15.34 38.86
CA LYS A 555 -13.22 14.76 39.64
C LYS A 555 -13.00 13.31 39.21
N VAL A 556 -11.77 12.96 38.84
CA VAL A 556 -11.34 11.57 38.67
C VAL A 556 -10.40 11.21 39.82
N ALA A 557 -10.73 10.13 40.52
CA ALA A 557 -10.02 9.59 41.66
C ALA A 557 -8.79 8.79 41.23
N SER A 558 -7.68 9.00 41.92
CA SER A 558 -6.43 8.25 41.81
C SER A 558 -6.42 7.09 42.81
N TYR A 559 -6.16 5.86 42.35
CA TYR A 559 -5.77 4.73 43.20
C TYR A 559 -4.33 4.33 42.87
N LEU A 560 -3.47 4.36 43.89
CA LEU A 560 -2.13 3.77 43.94
C LEU A 560 -2.16 2.59 44.93
N PRO A 561 -1.47 1.47 44.67
CA PRO A 561 -1.11 0.50 45.70
C PRO A 561 0.32 0.70 46.22
N PRO A 562 0.65 0.14 47.41
CA PRO A 562 1.70 0.64 48.28
C PRO A 562 3.05 -0.07 48.14
N ALA A 563 4.07 0.61 48.66
CA ALA A 563 5.46 0.20 48.79
C ALA A 563 5.65 -0.94 49.80
N PHE A 564 6.64 -1.80 49.51
CA PHE A 564 7.35 -2.59 50.52
C PHE A 564 8.81 -2.16 50.51
N GLU A 565 9.24 -1.61 51.64
CA GLU A 565 10.64 -1.47 52.04
C GLU A 565 11.12 -2.83 52.56
N ASP A 566 12.34 -3.23 52.22
CA ASP A 566 13.19 -3.93 53.17
C ASP A 566 14.67 -3.71 52.82
N ASP A 567 15.36 -3.15 53.81
CA ASP A 567 16.81 -3.04 53.93
C ASP A 567 17.45 -4.43 54.04
N HIS A 568 18.66 -4.60 53.49
CA HIS A 568 19.83 -5.05 54.27
C HIS A 568 21.09 -5.29 53.39
N VAL A 569 22.14 -4.52 53.75
CA VAL A 569 23.54 -4.94 53.98
C VAL A 569 24.39 -5.43 52.79
N ARG A 570 25.33 -4.57 52.38
CA ARG A 570 26.61 -4.93 51.71
C ARG A 570 27.57 -5.61 52.70
N PRO A 571 28.54 -6.43 52.23
CA PRO A 571 29.89 -5.86 52.05
C PRO A 571 30.70 -6.37 50.83
N THR A 572 31.46 -5.41 50.29
CA THR A 572 32.81 -5.37 49.66
C THR A 572 33.49 -6.64 49.08
N PRO A 573 34.12 -6.55 47.88
CA PRO A 573 34.85 -7.66 47.24
C PRO A 573 36.35 -7.70 47.58
N LEU A 574 36.91 -8.92 47.59
CA LEU A 574 38.35 -9.21 47.60
C LEU A 574 38.86 -9.59 46.21
N ARG A 575 40.16 -9.33 46.04
CA ARG A 575 41.04 -9.35 44.86
C ARG A 575 41.44 -10.78 44.37
N PRO A 576 42.27 -10.92 43.31
CA PRO A 576 42.15 -11.92 42.25
C PRO A 576 43.10 -13.12 42.40
N VAL A 577 42.97 -14.08 41.48
CA VAL A 577 43.95 -15.17 41.26
C VAL A 577 44.48 -15.13 39.83
N SER A 578 45.81 -15.07 39.74
CA SER A 578 46.65 -15.20 38.54
C SER A 578 46.87 -16.68 38.15
N ARG A 579 47.12 -16.94 36.87
CA ARG A 579 47.94 -18.02 36.24
C ARG A 579 47.36 -18.30 34.84
N SER A 580 48.08 -18.61 33.77
CA SER A 580 49.51 -18.85 33.46
C SER A 580 49.56 -18.98 31.92
N SER A 581 50.42 -18.24 31.22
CA SER A 581 51.67 -18.76 30.63
C SER A 581 51.50 -20.00 29.74
N PHE A 582 51.62 -19.81 28.41
CA PHE A 582 52.39 -20.71 27.54
C PHE A 582 53.06 -19.90 26.44
N ASP A 583 54.29 -20.29 26.15
CA ASP A 583 55.35 -19.51 25.55
C ASP A 583 55.79 -20.13 24.21
N SER A 584 56.52 -19.34 23.42
CA SER A 584 57.45 -19.69 22.33
C SER A 584 56.91 -20.17 20.96
N PHE A 585 57.21 -19.39 19.91
CA PHE A 585 58.26 -19.72 18.94
C PHE A 585 58.79 -18.46 18.20
N THR A 586 60.10 -18.31 18.26
CA THR A 586 61.10 -17.45 17.56
C THR A 586 61.06 -17.58 16.02
N ASP A 587 61.64 -16.77 15.12
CA ASP A 587 62.51 -15.59 15.08
C ASP A 587 62.82 -15.36 13.57
N GLU A 588 62.84 -14.13 13.04
CA GLU A 588 63.65 -13.76 11.87
C GLU A 588 63.78 -12.23 11.67
N SER A 589 64.91 -11.82 11.10
CA SER A 589 65.72 -10.64 11.41
C SER A 589 65.67 -9.42 10.44
N LEU A 590 65.75 -8.20 11.03
CA LEU A 590 66.45 -6.94 10.61
C LEU A 590 66.01 -6.16 9.33
N PRO A 591 66.40 -4.85 9.11
CA PRO A 591 67.03 -3.80 9.95
C PRO A 591 66.27 -2.43 9.95
N PRO A 592 66.77 -1.35 10.62
CA PRO A 592 65.96 -0.18 11.00
C PRO A 592 66.08 1.02 10.03
N SER A 593 65.04 1.83 9.93
CA SER A 593 65.15 3.20 9.41
C SER A 593 64.09 4.16 9.95
N PHE A 594 64.63 5.25 10.51
CA PHE A 594 64.06 6.59 10.64
C PHE A 594 62.74 6.80 11.41
N ARG A 595 62.90 7.21 12.68
CA ARG A 595 61.98 8.10 13.40
C ARG A 595 62.17 9.56 12.94
N PRO A 596 61.07 10.31 12.84
CA PRO A 596 60.98 11.65 13.44
C PRO A 596 59.76 11.79 14.38
N PRO A 597 59.64 12.88 15.15
CA PRO A 597 59.24 12.83 16.56
C PRO A 597 57.75 12.98 16.83
N ALA A 598 57.42 12.54 18.05
CA ALA A 598 56.13 12.56 18.70
C ALA A 598 55.45 13.94 18.69
N THR A 599 54.18 13.95 18.27
CA THR A 599 53.20 14.95 18.68
C THR A 599 52.24 14.25 19.65
N THR A 600 52.23 14.71 20.89
CA THR A 600 51.32 14.34 21.97
C THR A 600 49.86 14.59 21.57
N PRO A 601 48.93 13.64 21.75
CA PRO A 601 47.54 13.96 22.01
C PRO A 601 47.26 13.91 23.51
N LEU A 602 46.65 14.99 23.98
CA LEU A 602 46.04 15.14 25.29
C LEU A 602 44.97 14.06 25.53
N LEU A 603 44.89 13.62 26.79
CA LEU A 603 43.78 12.84 27.34
C LEU A 603 42.45 13.54 27.04
N GLU A 604 41.56 12.83 26.36
CA GLU A 604 40.13 13.14 26.33
C GLU A 604 39.42 12.01 27.09
N ALA A 605 38.65 12.41 28.09
CA ALA A 605 38.12 11.55 29.15
C ALA A 605 37.01 10.62 28.66
N ASP A 606 37.04 9.39 29.17
CA ASP A 606 35.99 8.38 29.04
C ASP A 606 34.61 8.93 29.46
N LEU A 607 33.72 9.06 28.48
CA LEU A 607 32.27 9.10 28.69
C LEU A 607 31.68 7.75 28.21
N PRO A 608 30.73 7.16 28.95
CA PRO A 608 30.15 5.87 28.60
C PRO A 608 29.38 5.96 27.27
N PRO A 609 29.33 4.87 26.48
CA PRO A 609 28.60 4.85 25.23
C PRO A 609 27.10 4.96 25.53
N GLU A 610 26.50 6.11 25.20
CA GLU A 610 25.05 6.21 25.06
C GLU A 610 24.62 5.22 23.97
N ALA A 611 23.81 4.23 24.36
CA ALA A 611 23.18 3.31 23.43
C ALA A 611 22.36 4.13 22.42
N SER A 612 22.87 4.19 21.19
CA SER A 612 22.30 4.93 20.08
C SER A 612 20.94 4.34 19.71
N SER A 613 19.91 5.15 19.89
CA SER A 613 18.54 4.91 19.44
C SER A 613 18.43 5.06 17.91
N GLU A 614 19.17 4.26 17.14
CA GLU A 614 19.12 4.24 15.68
C GLU A 614 17.81 3.65 15.12
N SER A 615 17.05 2.94 15.96
CA SER A 615 15.78 2.29 15.59
C SER A 615 14.62 3.25 15.31
N ASN A 616 14.74 4.55 15.63
CA ASN A 616 13.69 5.54 15.39
C ASN A 616 13.85 6.35 14.09
N ILE A 617 14.90 6.10 13.31
CA ILE A 617 15.22 6.86 12.09
C ILE A 617 14.31 6.48 10.90
N ARG A 618 13.68 5.30 10.94
CA ARG A 618 12.81 4.80 9.85
C ARG A 618 11.44 5.48 9.78
N VAL A 619 11.10 6.36 10.71
CA VAL A 619 9.88 7.17 10.64
C VAL A 619 10.29 8.58 10.24
N ARG A 620 9.56 9.20 9.29
CA ARG A 620 9.15 10.64 9.25
C ARG A 620 9.19 11.37 7.89
N MET A 621 9.39 10.71 6.75
CA MET A 621 9.34 11.39 5.43
C MET A 621 8.65 10.56 4.32
N TYR A 622 7.58 9.79 4.60
CA TYR A 622 6.87 9.04 3.53
C TYR A 622 5.93 9.92 2.67
N GLY A 623 5.83 11.23 2.94
CA GLY A 623 4.96 12.16 2.20
C GLY A 623 5.37 12.53 0.77
N ALA A 624 6.19 11.71 0.10
CA ALA A 624 6.53 11.90 -1.32
C ALA A 624 5.49 11.29 -2.27
N SER A 625 4.71 10.29 -1.81
CA SER A 625 3.42 10.00 -2.42
C SER A 625 2.50 11.18 -2.12
N LEU A 626 2.00 11.85 -3.16
CA LEU A 626 1.03 12.94 -3.10
C LEU A 626 0.16 12.86 -1.82
N PRO A 627 0.20 13.85 -0.90
CA PRO A 627 -1.05 14.16 -0.23
C PRO A 627 -2.01 14.47 -1.38
N PRO A 628 -3.12 13.74 -1.50
CA PRO A 628 -3.96 13.80 -2.67
C PRO A 628 -4.31 15.27 -2.93
N TYR A 629 -4.34 15.68 -4.21
CA TYR A 629 -4.95 16.92 -4.65
C TYR A 629 -6.46 16.84 -4.34
N LYS A 630 -6.81 16.77 -3.06
CA LYS A 630 -8.15 16.92 -2.56
C LYS A 630 -8.37 18.42 -2.54
N HIS A 631 -9.29 18.89 -3.36
CA HIS A 631 -10.13 19.99 -2.93
C HIS A 631 -10.90 19.48 -1.70
N GLU A 632 -10.25 19.52 -0.53
CA GLU A 632 -11.00 19.43 0.72
C GLU A 632 -12.00 20.58 0.73
N ALA A 633 -13.22 20.29 1.18
CA ALA A 633 -14.17 21.33 1.57
C ALA A 633 -13.43 22.38 2.42
N PRO A 634 -13.81 23.68 2.35
CA PRO A 634 -13.12 24.72 3.09
C PRO A 634 -12.91 24.23 4.52
N ALA A 635 -11.66 24.29 4.98
CA ALA A 635 -11.28 23.78 6.29
C ALA A 635 -12.32 24.28 7.32
N PRO A 636 -12.72 23.45 8.31
CA PRO A 636 -13.54 23.95 9.40
C PRO A 636 -12.91 25.26 9.88
N LEU A 637 -13.72 26.29 10.15
CA LEU A 637 -13.26 27.61 10.57
C LEU A 637 -12.52 27.48 11.92
N ILE A 638 -11.29 27.00 11.89
CA ILE A 638 -10.37 27.02 13.00
C ILE A 638 -10.15 28.51 13.28
N ALA A 639 -10.24 28.88 14.56
CA ALA A 639 -9.99 30.25 14.98
C ALA A 639 -8.64 30.68 14.39
N ARG A 640 -8.69 31.60 13.42
CA ARG A 640 -7.50 32.13 12.76
C ARG A 640 -6.52 32.53 13.85
N ALA A 641 -5.30 32.00 13.78
CA ALA A 641 -4.25 32.46 14.65
C ALA A 641 -4.18 34.00 14.54
N PRO A 642 -3.95 34.73 15.64
CA PRO A 642 -3.90 36.18 15.59
C PRO A 642 -2.98 36.63 14.46
N LEU A 643 -3.51 37.41 13.51
CA LEU A 643 -2.73 37.99 12.42
C LEU A 643 -1.62 38.83 13.05
N LEU A 644 -0.42 38.28 13.08
CA LEU A 644 0.75 38.99 13.58
C LEU A 644 0.99 40.20 12.66
N PRO A 645 1.45 41.33 13.21
CA PRO A 645 1.72 42.53 12.41
C PRO A 645 2.65 42.19 11.25
N LYS A 646 2.26 42.62 10.04
CA LYS A 646 3.06 42.49 8.82
C LYS A 646 4.46 43.00 9.11
N ILE A 647 5.46 42.14 9.00
CA ILE A 647 6.87 42.56 8.98
C ILE A 647 7.07 43.21 7.59
N GLY A 648 6.62 44.45 7.47
CA GLY A 648 6.55 45.22 6.23
C GLY A 648 7.86 45.93 5.91
N GLY A 649 8.95 45.17 5.83
CA GLY A 649 10.18 45.63 5.20
C GLY A 649 10.15 45.27 3.70
N PRO A 650 10.47 46.17 2.77
CA PRO A 650 10.69 45.86 1.36
C PRO A 650 11.97 45.05 1.10
N ASP A 651 12.73 44.72 2.15
CA ASP A 651 14.04 44.10 2.03
C ASP A 651 13.95 42.57 2.11
N ASP A 652 14.62 41.91 1.18
CA ASP A 652 14.78 40.46 1.19
C ASP A 652 15.59 40.03 2.42
N GLU A 653 14.90 39.67 3.51
CA GLU A 653 15.52 39.25 4.76
C GLU A 653 16.48 38.07 4.53
N LEU A 654 17.70 38.20 5.02
CA LEU A 654 18.68 37.12 5.07
C LEU A 654 18.18 36.00 5.98
N ALA A 655 18.30 34.75 5.52
CA ALA A 655 17.82 33.56 6.23
C ALA A 655 18.35 33.47 7.67
N GLU A 656 19.62 33.82 7.87
CA GLU A 656 20.28 33.86 9.18
C GLU A 656 19.80 34.96 10.14
N HIS A 657 19.10 35.96 9.62
CA HIS A 657 18.59 37.09 10.38
C HIS A 657 17.07 37.13 10.46
N LEU A 658 16.38 36.11 9.93
CA LEU A 658 14.92 36.05 9.88
C LEU A 658 14.30 36.35 11.24
N ALA A 659 13.48 37.39 11.34
CA ALA A 659 12.90 37.79 12.63
C ALA A 659 12.01 36.68 13.22
N LEU A 660 12.10 36.43 14.53
CA LEU A 660 11.19 35.50 15.21
C LEU A 660 9.76 36.09 15.24
N PRO A 661 8.72 35.24 15.33
CA PRO A 661 7.35 35.71 15.55
C PRO A 661 7.27 36.64 16.77
N ALA A 662 6.50 37.72 16.67
CA ALA A 662 6.46 38.77 17.69
C ALA A 662 6.10 38.20 19.07
N GLY A 663 6.88 38.58 20.10
CA GLY A 663 6.65 38.18 21.49
C GLY A 663 7.27 36.83 21.89
N LEU A 664 8.05 36.19 21.03
CA LEU A 664 8.73 34.92 21.33
C LEU A 664 10.25 35.08 21.36
N ALA A 665 10.87 34.51 22.38
CA ALA A 665 12.32 34.40 22.51
C ALA A 665 12.81 33.04 21.97
N PRO A 666 14.06 32.96 21.47
CA PRO A 666 14.63 31.68 21.03
C PRO A 666 14.86 30.78 22.25
N ASP A 667 14.12 29.67 22.34
CA ASP A 667 14.41 28.59 23.28
C ASP A 667 15.31 27.55 22.59
N ALA A 668 16.50 27.31 23.15
CA ALA A 668 17.48 26.39 22.61
C ALA A 668 17.04 24.92 22.69
N THR A 669 16.11 24.58 23.59
CA THR A 669 15.65 23.21 23.83
C THR A 669 14.76 22.65 22.73
N LEU A 670 14.17 23.51 21.90
CA LEU A 670 13.20 23.14 20.85
C LEU A 670 13.83 22.47 19.61
N ARG A 671 15.15 22.26 19.56
CA ARG A 671 15.81 21.78 18.32
C ARG A 671 15.63 20.28 18.08
N SER A 672 15.64 19.47 19.15
CA SER A 672 15.62 18.01 19.07
C SER A 672 14.23 17.38 19.15
N VAL A 673 13.24 18.12 19.67
CA VAL A 673 11.87 17.62 19.86
C VAL A 673 10.99 18.04 18.68
N LEU A 674 10.02 17.18 18.32
CA LEU A 674 8.99 17.58 17.36
C LEU A 674 8.08 18.63 18.00
N PRO A 675 7.76 19.72 17.29
CA PRO A 675 6.89 20.77 17.78
C PRO A 675 5.49 20.19 17.98
N LYS A 676 4.87 20.51 19.11
CA LYS A 676 3.52 20.06 19.47
C LYS A 676 2.45 21.08 19.08
N SER A 677 2.85 22.30 18.76
CA SER A 677 1.95 23.40 18.39
C SER A 677 2.45 24.15 17.15
N VAL A 678 1.52 24.76 16.42
CA VAL A 678 1.83 25.56 15.23
C VAL A 678 2.79 26.71 15.55
N LEU A 679 2.65 27.32 16.72
CA LEU A 679 3.52 28.41 17.15
C LEU A 679 4.95 27.93 17.43
N GLU A 680 5.08 26.77 18.10
CA GLU A 680 6.36 26.11 18.36
C GLU A 680 7.04 25.68 17.05
N ALA A 681 6.28 25.10 16.11
CA ALA A 681 6.77 24.73 14.79
C ALA A 681 7.32 25.96 14.06
N ARG A 682 6.60 27.09 14.10
CA ARG A 682 7.07 28.33 13.47
C ARG A 682 8.39 28.83 14.09
N VAL A 683 8.50 28.88 15.41
CA VAL A 683 9.75 29.28 16.09
C VAL A 683 10.90 28.34 15.70
N GLN A 684 10.66 27.03 15.77
CA GLN A 684 11.66 26.02 15.42
C GLN A 684 12.10 26.15 13.95
N PHE A 685 11.17 26.38 13.04
CA PHE A 685 11.46 26.53 11.61
C PHE A 685 12.20 27.82 11.28
N THR A 686 11.88 28.94 11.94
CA THR A 686 12.69 30.15 11.82
C THR A 686 14.12 29.88 12.30
N MET A 687 14.30 29.16 13.42
CA MET A 687 15.64 28.84 13.94
C MET A 687 16.44 27.88 13.03
N LEU A 688 15.79 26.84 12.47
CA LEU A 688 16.42 25.94 11.50
C LEU A 688 16.79 26.69 10.22
N SER A 689 15.95 27.61 9.76
CA SER A 689 16.22 28.47 8.60
C SER A 689 17.42 29.38 8.85
N ARG A 690 17.56 29.94 10.06
CA ARG A 690 18.73 30.74 10.43
C ARG A 690 20.02 29.93 10.40
N GLN A 691 19.97 28.72 10.95
CA GLN A 691 21.10 27.80 10.93
C GLN A 691 21.48 27.41 9.50
N LEU A 692 20.50 27.14 8.65
CA LEU A 692 20.72 26.84 7.24
C LEU A 692 21.38 28.03 6.52
N GLY A 693 20.91 29.25 6.78
CA GLY A 693 21.50 30.48 6.23
C GLY A 693 22.98 30.65 6.57
N MET A 694 23.34 30.46 7.85
CA MET A 694 24.74 30.49 8.29
C MET A 694 25.56 29.39 7.61
N GLU A 695 25.03 28.17 7.54
CA GLU A 695 25.69 27.04 6.89
C GLU A 695 25.95 27.29 5.40
N TYR A 696 25.00 27.88 4.68
CA TYR A 696 25.15 28.25 3.26
C TYR A 696 26.24 29.30 3.06
N ARG A 697 26.29 30.32 3.92
CA ARG A 697 27.34 31.33 3.85
C ARG A 697 28.71 30.74 4.15
N GLU A 698 28.84 30.01 5.25
CA GLU A 698 30.13 29.48 5.70
C GLU A 698 30.70 28.42 4.75
N ARG A 699 29.86 27.49 4.29
CA ARG A 699 30.33 26.35 3.48
C ARG A 699 30.38 26.65 1.99
N ARG A 700 29.49 27.51 1.49
CA ARG A 700 29.32 27.75 0.05
C ARG A 700 29.52 29.20 -0.38
N GLY A 701 29.68 30.14 0.56
CA GLY A 701 29.75 31.57 0.24
C GLY A 701 28.43 32.11 -0.34
N ILE A 702 27.30 31.43 -0.09
CA ILE A 702 25.99 31.82 -0.61
C ILE A 702 25.18 32.49 0.50
N GLU A 703 24.75 33.72 0.28
CA GLU A 703 23.82 34.40 1.19
C GLU A 703 22.38 34.00 0.88
N LEU A 704 21.84 33.10 1.70
CA LEU A 704 20.48 32.63 1.52
C LEU A 704 19.46 33.71 1.93
N ARG A 705 18.59 34.14 1.01
CA ARG A 705 17.55 35.16 1.23
C ARG A 705 16.16 34.55 1.20
N ALA A 706 15.22 35.07 2.00
CA ALA A 706 13.83 34.59 2.01
C ALA A 706 13.03 35.10 0.80
N ASP A 707 13.48 34.76 -0.40
CA ASP A 707 12.92 35.15 -1.71
C ASP A 707 13.11 34.02 -2.75
N VAL A 708 12.85 34.32 -4.02
CA VAL A 708 13.01 33.36 -5.13
C VAL A 708 14.47 32.94 -5.32
N SER A 709 15.44 33.84 -5.11
CA SER A 709 16.87 33.52 -5.24
C SER A 709 17.32 32.50 -4.18
N GLY A 710 16.75 32.57 -2.97
CA GLY A 710 16.95 31.55 -1.94
C GLY A 710 16.40 30.18 -2.34
N ILE A 711 15.27 30.14 -3.06
CA ILE A 711 14.71 28.87 -3.58
C ILE A 711 15.63 28.29 -4.66
N GLU A 712 16.13 29.11 -5.57
CA GLU A 712 17.07 28.70 -6.63
C GLU A 712 18.35 28.10 -6.03
N ALA A 713 18.96 28.81 -5.08
CA ALA A 713 20.17 28.34 -4.39
C ALA A 713 19.93 27.03 -3.64
N MET A 714 18.81 26.92 -2.92
CA MET A 714 18.42 25.69 -2.23
C MET A 714 18.24 24.53 -3.22
N GLN A 715 17.56 24.77 -4.34
CA GLN A 715 17.29 23.74 -5.33
C GLN A 715 18.57 23.17 -5.92
N ALA A 716 19.52 24.03 -6.29
CA ALA A 716 20.83 23.62 -6.81
C ALA A 716 21.58 22.74 -5.81
N VAL A 717 21.61 23.14 -4.54
CA VAL A 717 22.23 22.38 -3.46
C VAL A 717 21.58 21.02 -3.23
N LEU A 718 20.24 20.93 -3.29
CA LEU A 718 19.54 19.66 -3.09
C LEU A 718 19.84 18.69 -4.23
N LEU A 719 19.90 19.16 -5.48
CA LEU A 719 20.29 18.32 -6.62
C LEU A 719 21.74 17.84 -6.51
N GLU A 720 22.65 18.69 -6.03
CA GLU A 720 24.05 18.32 -5.80
C GLU A 720 24.19 17.31 -4.64
N SER A 721 23.42 17.50 -3.57
CA SER A 721 23.52 16.68 -2.36
C SER A 721 22.86 15.30 -2.51
N PHE A 722 21.91 15.15 -3.44
CA PHE A 722 21.15 13.93 -3.66
C PHE A 722 21.17 13.50 -5.14
N PRO A 723 22.35 13.11 -5.68
CA PRO A 723 22.48 12.73 -7.08
C PRO A 723 21.70 11.46 -7.43
N ASP A 724 21.53 10.55 -6.46
CA ASP A 724 20.83 9.28 -6.63
C ASP A 724 19.30 9.39 -6.45
N HIS A 725 18.80 10.60 -6.15
CA HIS A 725 17.37 10.85 -5.93
C HIS A 725 16.74 9.99 -4.83
N THR A 726 17.49 9.67 -3.79
CA THR A 726 17.05 8.78 -2.70
C THR A 726 17.51 9.34 -1.34
N LEU A 727 16.72 9.06 -0.30
CA LEU A 727 17.01 9.44 1.08
C LEU A 727 17.40 8.18 1.83
N HIS A 728 18.68 8.05 2.18
CA HIS A 728 19.21 6.81 2.77
C HIS A 728 19.46 6.94 4.26
N THR A 729 19.79 8.14 4.73
CA THR A 729 20.33 8.36 6.07
C THR A 729 19.50 9.35 6.89
N ALA A 730 19.63 9.28 8.22
CA ALA A 730 19.06 10.30 9.12
C ALA A 730 19.56 11.71 8.78
N ARG A 731 20.80 11.80 8.28
CA ARG A 731 21.41 13.05 7.86
C ARG A 731 20.68 13.64 6.65
N ASP A 732 20.28 12.81 5.70
CA ASP A 732 19.52 13.22 4.52
C ASP A 732 18.15 13.80 4.92
N VAL A 733 17.49 13.14 5.88
CA VAL A 733 16.23 13.60 6.46
C VAL A 733 16.39 14.94 7.18
N GLU A 734 17.47 15.11 7.95
CA GLU A 734 17.77 16.37 8.64
C GLU A 734 18.09 17.50 7.65
N VAL A 735 18.82 17.22 6.57
CA VAL A 735 19.03 18.16 5.46
C VAL A 735 17.70 18.59 4.88
N LEU A 736 16.83 17.65 4.51
CA LEU A 736 15.49 17.97 3.99
C LEU A 736 14.64 18.76 4.98
N LYS A 737 14.71 18.43 6.28
CA LYS A 737 13.98 19.14 7.34
C LYS A 737 14.39 20.61 7.40
N ARG A 738 15.68 20.94 7.34
CA ARG A 738 16.15 22.34 7.34
C ARG A 738 15.69 23.10 6.11
N HIS A 739 15.79 22.48 4.93
CA HIS A 739 15.32 23.09 3.69
C HIS A 739 13.79 23.26 3.66
N GLY A 740 13.04 22.32 4.23
CA GLY A 740 11.58 22.40 4.35
C GLY A 740 11.13 23.51 5.28
N ALA A 741 11.83 23.68 6.40
CA ALA A 741 11.65 24.81 7.29
C ALA A 741 11.91 26.14 6.55
N PHE A 742 12.98 26.23 5.78
CA PHE A 742 13.31 27.44 5.02
C PHE A 742 12.28 27.76 3.92
N LEU A 743 11.86 26.76 3.14
CA LEU A 743 10.79 26.94 2.15
C LEU A 743 9.49 27.41 2.82
N SER A 744 9.16 26.88 4.00
CA SER A 744 7.97 27.32 4.74
C SER A 744 8.06 28.79 5.17
N GLU A 745 9.23 29.27 5.61
CA GLU A 745 9.44 30.69 5.95
C GLU A 745 9.26 31.60 4.73
N ILE A 746 9.75 31.19 3.56
CA ILE A 746 9.53 31.95 2.30
C ILE A 746 8.04 32.06 1.99
N LEU A 747 7.30 30.95 2.06
CA LEU A 747 5.86 30.94 1.78
C LEU A 747 5.08 31.81 2.78
N ILE A 748 5.40 31.73 4.07
CA ILE A 748 4.74 32.52 5.12
C ILE A 748 4.99 34.02 4.90
N ARG A 749 6.23 34.41 4.57
CA ARG A 749 6.62 35.82 4.47
C ARG A 749 6.24 36.47 3.15
N ARG A 750 6.27 35.72 2.04
CA ARG A 750 6.03 36.25 0.70
C ARG A 750 4.61 36.07 0.22
N LEU A 751 3.95 34.99 0.66
CA LEU A 751 2.65 34.59 0.16
C LEU A 751 1.57 34.61 1.26
N ASP A 752 1.87 35.19 2.43
CA ASP A 752 0.97 35.21 3.60
C ASP A 752 0.45 33.81 3.97
N ALA A 753 1.29 32.78 3.83
CA ALA A 753 0.91 31.41 4.17
C ALA A 753 0.77 31.20 5.68
N GLU A 754 -0.13 30.31 6.09
CA GLU A 754 -0.39 29.97 7.50
C GLU A 754 -0.33 28.46 7.73
N TRP A 755 0.25 28.02 8.84
CA TRP A 755 0.27 26.59 9.22
C TRP A 755 -1.10 26.13 9.69
N VAL A 756 -1.58 25.01 9.15
CA VAL A 756 -2.92 24.48 9.43
C VAL A 756 -2.87 23.15 10.16
N ASP A 757 -1.92 22.28 9.78
CA ASP A 757 -1.84 20.94 10.34
C ASP A 757 -0.39 20.49 10.45
N ILE A 758 0.02 20.19 11.69
CA ILE A 758 1.30 19.58 12.06
C ILE A 758 1.08 18.34 12.93
N SER A 759 -0.17 17.86 13.04
CA SER A 759 -0.52 16.71 13.86
C SER A 759 0.07 15.38 13.35
N PRO A 760 0.32 15.16 12.05
CA PRO A 760 0.97 13.94 11.59
C PRO A 760 2.38 13.82 12.18
N ASN A 761 2.78 12.62 12.59
CA ASN A 761 4.14 12.38 13.10
C ASN A 761 5.21 12.56 12.01
N GLU A 762 4.82 12.53 10.73
CA GLU A 762 5.73 12.65 9.60
C GLU A 762 5.71 14.06 9.01
N LEU A 763 6.90 14.62 8.80
CA LEU A 763 7.09 15.98 8.30
C LEU A 763 6.47 16.16 6.91
N GLY A 764 6.50 15.12 6.08
CA GLY A 764 5.96 15.13 4.73
C GLY A 764 4.46 15.49 4.65
N TYR A 765 3.69 15.23 5.71
CA TYR A 765 2.25 15.51 5.76
C TYR A 765 1.90 16.86 6.42
N TRP A 766 2.88 17.62 6.89
CA TRP A 766 2.60 18.93 7.49
C TRP A 766 2.21 19.93 6.42
N SER A 767 1.16 20.70 6.70
CA SER A 767 0.53 21.55 5.69
C SER A 767 0.37 23.01 6.11
N LEU A 768 0.64 23.90 5.15
CA LEU A 768 0.28 25.32 5.17
C LEU A 768 -0.98 25.53 4.29
N ILE A 769 -1.71 26.61 4.55
CA ILE A 769 -2.65 27.22 3.60
C ILE A 769 -2.00 28.50 3.07
N VAL A 770 -1.94 28.61 1.75
CA VAL A 770 -1.59 29.83 1.02
C VAL A 770 -2.90 30.47 0.54
N PRO A 771 -3.17 31.75 0.85
CA PRO A 771 -4.36 32.43 0.33
C PRO A 771 -4.53 32.26 -1.19
N PRO A 772 -5.76 32.11 -1.70
CA PRO A 772 -6.99 32.22 -0.92
C PRO A 772 -7.34 31.00 -0.07
N ASP A 773 -7.04 29.77 -0.50
CA ASP A 773 -7.30 28.53 0.24
C ASP A 773 -6.47 27.36 -0.34
N THR A 774 -5.26 27.64 -0.85
CA THR A 774 -4.40 26.61 -1.45
C THR A 774 -3.62 25.90 -0.37
N ARG A 775 -4.03 24.67 -0.03
CA ARG A 775 -3.26 23.80 0.88
C ARG A 775 -1.97 23.32 0.22
N VAL A 776 -0.85 23.43 0.92
CA VAL A 776 0.49 23.07 0.44
C VAL A 776 1.28 22.33 1.51
N TRP A 777 2.24 21.49 1.09
CA TRP A 777 3.07 20.66 1.97
C TRP A 777 4.56 20.92 1.69
N PRO A 778 5.20 21.91 2.34
CA PRO A 778 6.58 22.31 2.01
C PRO A 778 7.60 21.18 2.11
N PHE A 779 7.50 20.36 3.17
CA PHE A 779 8.39 19.22 3.39
C PHE A 779 8.17 18.10 2.38
N GLY A 780 6.90 17.72 2.16
CA GLY A 780 6.54 16.72 1.14
C GLY A 780 6.94 17.17 -0.27
N ARG A 781 6.83 18.47 -0.56
CA ARG A 781 7.27 19.07 -1.83
C ARG A 781 8.77 18.88 -2.07
N LEU A 782 9.60 19.12 -1.05
CA LEU A 782 11.05 18.93 -1.16
C LEU A 782 11.44 17.46 -1.22
N ALA A 783 10.81 16.59 -0.42
CA ALA A 783 11.06 15.15 -0.48
C ALA A 783 10.75 14.62 -1.89
N ARG A 784 9.65 15.06 -2.48
CA ARG A 784 9.27 14.71 -3.86
C ARG A 784 10.26 15.27 -4.89
N PHE A 785 10.68 16.53 -4.73
CA PHE A 785 11.69 17.14 -5.60
C PHE A 785 12.99 16.34 -5.61
N VAL A 786 13.48 15.92 -4.44
CA VAL A 786 14.67 15.06 -4.34
C VAL A 786 14.43 13.70 -4.99
N GLN A 787 13.30 13.04 -4.68
CA GLN A 787 13.02 11.68 -5.15
C GLN A 787 12.77 11.56 -6.66
N MET A 788 12.17 12.59 -7.24
CA MET A 788 11.79 12.58 -8.66
C MET A 788 12.84 13.29 -9.53
N GLY A 789 13.80 14.00 -8.92
CA GLY A 789 14.80 14.78 -9.62
C GLY A 789 14.18 15.74 -10.64
N HIS A 790 14.71 15.72 -11.87
CA HIS A 790 14.22 16.57 -12.97
C HIS A 790 12.83 16.22 -13.49
N ARG A 791 12.22 15.10 -13.05
CA ARG A 791 10.84 14.73 -13.44
C ARG A 791 9.80 15.51 -12.65
N GLU A 792 10.21 16.11 -11.54
CA GLU A 792 9.35 16.98 -10.76
C GLU A 792 9.43 18.42 -11.25
N ARG A 793 8.33 19.15 -11.13
CA ARG A 793 8.35 20.59 -11.39
C ARG A 793 9.30 21.26 -10.40
N ASP A 794 10.18 22.11 -10.91
CA ASP A 794 11.14 22.82 -10.10
C ASP A 794 10.46 23.69 -9.02
N LEU A 795 11.17 23.96 -7.93
CA LEU A 795 10.65 24.64 -6.75
C LEU A 795 10.33 26.12 -7.02
N VAL A 796 11.02 26.73 -7.97
CA VAL A 796 10.84 28.12 -8.39
C VAL A 796 9.51 28.27 -9.14
N SER A 797 9.27 27.41 -10.12
CA SER A 797 8.04 27.31 -10.87
C SER A 797 6.85 27.00 -9.97
N TYR A 798 7.06 26.17 -8.93
CA TYR A 798 6.07 25.92 -7.89
C TYR A 798 5.73 27.18 -7.09
N PHE A 799 6.73 27.96 -6.66
CA PHE A 799 6.52 29.24 -5.98
C PHE A 799 5.77 30.26 -6.86
N PHE A 800 6.15 30.40 -8.14
CA PHE A 800 5.47 31.30 -9.06
C PHE A 800 4.02 30.89 -9.33
N GLU A 801 3.71 29.59 -9.35
CA GLU A 801 2.33 29.14 -9.45
C GLU A 801 1.51 29.63 -8.26
N LEU A 802 1.99 29.43 -7.03
CA LEU A 802 1.31 29.89 -5.83
C LEU A 802 1.15 31.41 -5.83
N SER A 803 2.20 32.14 -6.22
CA SER A 803 2.17 33.60 -6.37
C SER A 803 1.14 34.07 -7.41
N SER A 804 1.06 33.38 -8.55
CA SER A 804 0.08 33.69 -9.61
C SER A 804 -1.36 33.47 -9.15
N ARG A 805 -1.62 32.43 -8.35
CA ARG A 805 -2.95 32.16 -7.78
C ARG A 805 -3.39 33.24 -6.80
N ILE A 806 -2.45 33.85 -6.09
CA ILE A 806 -2.72 35.00 -5.21
C ILE A 806 -3.04 36.25 -6.04
N ARG A 807 -2.26 36.53 -7.09
CA ARG A 807 -2.43 37.71 -7.95
C ARG A 807 -3.60 37.64 -8.93
N GLY A 808 -4.09 36.44 -9.23
CA GLY A 808 -5.24 36.22 -10.12
C GLY A 808 -6.59 36.64 -9.52
N ARG A 809 -6.59 37.17 -8.29
CA ARG A 809 -7.69 37.89 -7.66
C ARG A 809 -7.38 39.38 -7.64
#